data_AF-A0A099WE49-F1
#
_entry.id   AF-A0A099WE49-F1
#
_cell.length_a   1.000
_cell.length_b   1.000
_cell.length_c   1.000
_cell.angle_alpha   90.00
_cell.angle_beta   90.00
_cell.angle_gamma   90.00
#
_symmetry.space_group_name_H-M   'P 1'
#
loop_
_entity.id
_entity.type
_entity.pdbx_description
1 polymer ?
#
loop_
_entity_poly.entity_id
_entity_poly.type
_entity_poly.pdbx_seq_one_letter_code
_entity_poly.pdbx_strand_id
1 'polypeptide(L)'
;MNKRKQHRIRLGIGMVVAGLLLAFPFSTSSPVAIADTTVGAEDKIVTFPDKTVEREVRVETGVYGTTPITQEAMKKVKKINIGYSDVKSLEGLQYAVNLTYFYATANDIQDITPLANLSKLQIIIMTGNHNLTDVQSLATMTGLQRIIMDWCAIREVPDLSKLTQLNWIWFGRNQIQSAEFARNVSSTLKFVSLGYNNISDASPLANTHNADIELVKNRILDVSMLDWESNIIDTSGQEVTLPVQKTGASHFIFSNPVLSTKGSILAPDSINDDGVYQEEGNQFRWPISPTQRTGSVSFIYREKNGKGISYNSGRVTIPFEVVEAAPVTVRYVDTKGESIADDETLTGEYSTNYTAAAKDIPTYTLVRTPENRMGTYTERPQTITFVYDKVDASPVTIEYRSTTGKIIAPGETLQGKLDEQYMAEEKGIPGYTLIEKPENQQGTFIDKTQTVTFLYKAEQGAPITVQYLDDQGKQLKPDTFLEGAFDTAYHTKAIDIAHYALVSSPLNAAGTFTLTPQTVTYQYVRLEGKPVIINYESKDGKTLHPETRLIGLEGTNYEATPKVIKGYDVLQVIGQTKGKYTADSQHVTFIYQAIGEAKTPFSLVAPREPQDPDPTSRLKETVPSVVSLQTEIRSKDEDTETKILPHTGDQENDWWFVGGGLLILTTAYRWRKM
;
A
#
# COMPACT_ATOMS: atom_id res chain seq x y z
N MET A 1 -45.33 -9.43 -20.49
CA MET A 1 -45.35 -7.98 -20.81
C MET A 1 -44.30 -7.68 -21.88
N ASN A 2 -44.62 -6.81 -22.84
CA ASN A 2 -43.97 -6.75 -24.15
C ASN A 2 -42.55 -6.16 -24.15
N LYS A 3 -41.63 -6.83 -24.87
CA LYS A 3 -40.44 -6.21 -25.46
C LYS A 3 -40.62 -6.03 -26.98
N ARG A 4 -39.91 -5.04 -27.52
CA ARG A 4 -40.10 -4.42 -28.84
C ARG A 4 -39.88 -5.40 -30.02
N LYS A 5 -40.70 -5.28 -31.07
CA LYS A 5 -40.38 -5.80 -32.42
C LYS A 5 -39.80 -4.67 -33.28
N GLN A 6 -38.61 -4.88 -33.82
CA GLN A 6 -38.17 -4.26 -35.09
C GLN A 6 -38.21 -5.35 -36.16
N HIS A 7 -38.69 -5.05 -37.36
CA HIS A 7 -38.43 -5.85 -38.57
C HIS A 7 -38.19 -4.89 -39.75
N ARG A 8 -37.07 -5.10 -40.45
CA ARG A 8 -36.79 -4.54 -41.78
C ARG A 8 -37.24 -5.56 -42.83
N ILE A 9 -37.82 -5.11 -43.93
CA ILE A 9 -37.94 -5.88 -45.18
C ILE A 9 -37.52 -4.98 -46.35
N ARG A 10 -36.88 -5.58 -47.36
CA ARG A 10 -36.38 -4.94 -48.59
C ARG A 10 -36.56 -5.91 -49.78
N LEU A 11 -36.61 -5.33 -50.98
CA LEU A 11 -36.42 -5.93 -52.33
C LEU A 11 -37.59 -6.62 -53.08
N GLY A 12 -37.53 -6.49 -54.41
CA GLY A 12 -38.42 -7.08 -55.44
C GLY A 12 -39.12 -6.01 -56.31
N ILE A 13 -38.43 -5.25 -57.17
CA ILE A 13 -37.98 -5.56 -58.55
C ILE A 13 -39.13 -5.81 -59.55
N GLY A 14 -39.23 -4.91 -60.53
CA GLY A 14 -40.01 -5.00 -61.78
C GLY A 14 -39.49 -3.91 -62.75
N MET A 15 -39.31 -4.22 -64.04
CA MET A 15 -38.38 -3.51 -64.94
C MET A 15 -39.01 -3.27 -66.33
N VAL A 16 -38.32 -2.52 -67.23
CA VAL A 16 -38.49 -2.48 -68.72
C VAL A 16 -39.65 -1.60 -69.27
N VAL A 17 -39.53 -0.73 -70.30
CA VAL A 17 -38.40 -0.18 -71.12
C VAL A 17 -38.82 1.06 -71.96
N ALA A 18 -37.84 1.91 -72.34
CA ALA A 18 -37.79 2.89 -73.47
C ALA A 18 -38.83 4.06 -73.57
N GLY A 19 -38.50 5.20 -74.21
CA GLY A 19 -37.36 5.48 -75.10
C GLY A 19 -36.85 6.93 -75.14
N LEU A 20 -35.72 7.12 -75.84
CA LEU A 20 -34.91 8.35 -75.93
C LEU A 20 -35.51 9.41 -76.87
N LEU A 21 -35.17 10.69 -76.66
CA LEU A 21 -34.23 11.42 -77.54
C LEU A 21 -33.77 12.78 -76.98
N LEU A 22 -32.57 13.21 -77.39
CA LEU A 22 -31.83 14.40 -76.95
C LEU A 22 -31.96 15.54 -77.98
N ALA A 23 -31.99 16.81 -77.53
CA ALA A 23 -31.12 17.90 -78.03
C ALA A 23 -31.47 19.28 -77.44
N PHE A 24 -30.43 20.04 -77.04
CA PHE A 24 -30.35 21.51 -77.03
C PHE A 24 -29.45 21.90 -78.23
N PRO A 25 -29.56 23.09 -78.89
CA PRO A 25 -29.35 24.39 -78.22
C PRO A 25 -30.08 25.66 -78.76
N PHE A 26 -30.03 26.70 -77.92
CA PHE A 26 -30.02 28.17 -78.14
C PHE A 26 -30.64 28.88 -79.38
N SER A 27 -31.41 29.95 -79.05
CA SER A 27 -31.58 31.25 -79.76
C SER A 27 -32.39 31.23 -81.07
N THR A 28 -33.44 32.03 -81.29
CA THR A 28 -33.48 33.51 -81.23
C THR A 28 -34.89 34.10 -81.02
N SER A 29 -34.95 35.37 -80.57
CA SER A 29 -35.98 36.40 -80.84
C SER A 29 -37.50 36.05 -80.81
N SER A 30 -38.19 36.57 -79.80
CA SER A 30 -39.55 37.14 -79.84
C SER A 30 -39.81 38.01 -81.10
N PRO A 31 -41.06 38.32 -81.55
CA PRO A 31 -42.14 38.75 -80.64
C PRO A 31 -43.65 38.68 -81.05
N VAL A 32 -44.48 39.14 -80.10
CA VAL A 32 -45.85 39.70 -80.19
C VAL A 32 -47.08 38.79 -80.43
N ALA A 33 -47.96 38.79 -79.40
CA ALA A 33 -49.41 38.52 -79.40
C ALA A 33 -49.88 37.10 -79.81
N ILE A 34 -50.99 36.56 -79.29
CA ILE A 34 -52.18 37.21 -78.69
C ILE A 34 -52.43 36.62 -77.29
N ALA A 35 -52.86 37.47 -76.35
CA ALA A 35 -53.27 37.01 -75.02
C ALA A 35 -54.63 36.31 -75.12
N ASP A 36 -54.65 35.00 -74.85
CA ASP A 36 -55.88 34.29 -74.51
C ASP A 36 -55.94 34.04 -72.99
N THR A 37 -57.13 34.24 -72.46
CA THR A 37 -57.42 34.41 -71.04
C THR A 37 -57.33 33.07 -70.32
N THR A 38 -56.31 32.88 -69.46
CA THR A 38 -56.24 31.71 -68.57
C THR A 38 -56.42 32.11 -67.10
N VAL A 39 -57.67 31.99 -66.66
CA VAL A 39 -58.13 31.56 -65.33
C VAL A 39 -57.25 31.98 -64.14
N GLY A 40 -57.69 33.04 -63.44
CA GLY A 40 -57.17 33.37 -62.11
C GLY A 40 -57.40 32.23 -61.12
N ALA A 41 -56.51 32.10 -60.13
CA ALA A 41 -56.67 31.11 -59.07
C ALA A 41 -58.01 31.32 -58.34
N GLU A 42 -58.76 30.25 -58.11
CA GLU A 42 -59.93 30.31 -57.25
C GLU A 42 -59.49 30.62 -55.81
N ASP A 43 -59.86 31.81 -55.38
CA ASP A 43 -59.56 32.38 -54.08
C ASP A 43 -60.24 31.54 -52.98
N LYS A 44 -59.47 30.66 -52.33
CA LYS A 44 -60.01 29.67 -51.38
C LYS A 44 -60.82 30.35 -50.27
N ILE A 45 -62.07 29.92 -50.13
CA ILE A 45 -63.00 30.40 -49.10
C ILE A 45 -62.56 29.87 -47.73
N VAL A 46 -62.63 30.73 -46.72
CA VAL A 46 -62.36 30.43 -45.31
C VAL A 46 -63.68 30.35 -44.54
N THR A 47 -63.83 29.30 -43.75
CA THR A 47 -65.01 29.03 -42.93
C THR A 47 -64.69 29.16 -41.45
N PHE A 48 -65.61 29.77 -40.70
CA PHE A 48 -65.49 29.96 -39.26
C PHE A 48 -66.62 29.21 -38.54
N PRO A 49 -66.31 28.17 -37.72
CA PRO A 49 -67.28 27.50 -36.87
C PRO A 49 -67.87 28.46 -35.83
N ASP A 50 -67.02 29.34 -35.28
CA ASP A 50 -67.39 30.35 -34.31
C ASP A 50 -67.87 31.65 -34.99
N LYS A 51 -69.11 32.07 -34.68
CA LYS A 51 -69.74 33.25 -35.30
C LYS A 51 -69.28 34.58 -34.73
N THR A 52 -68.67 34.61 -33.54
CA THR A 52 -68.01 35.82 -33.05
C THR A 52 -66.68 36.01 -33.77
N VAL A 53 -65.91 34.95 -33.98
CA VAL A 53 -64.67 35.02 -34.80
C VAL A 53 -64.98 35.44 -36.24
N GLU A 54 -66.01 34.86 -36.88
CA GLU A 54 -66.43 35.29 -38.23
C GLU A 54 -66.76 36.80 -38.25
N ARG A 55 -67.54 37.28 -37.28
CA ARG A 55 -67.97 38.68 -37.20
C ARG A 55 -66.79 39.64 -37.09
N GLU A 56 -65.82 39.34 -36.22
CA GLU A 56 -64.63 40.18 -36.03
C GLU A 56 -63.74 40.19 -37.30
N VAL A 57 -63.56 39.03 -37.95
CA VAL A 57 -62.84 38.95 -39.23
C VAL A 57 -63.52 39.79 -40.31
N ARG A 58 -64.85 39.82 -40.39
CA ARG A 58 -65.58 40.66 -41.36
C ARG A 58 -65.35 42.15 -41.15
N VAL A 59 -65.24 42.60 -39.89
CA VAL A 59 -64.90 43.99 -39.55
C VAL A 59 -63.48 44.33 -40.04
N GLU A 60 -62.49 43.49 -39.73
CA GLU A 60 -61.08 43.73 -40.08
C GLU A 60 -60.79 43.61 -41.59
N THR A 61 -61.52 42.75 -42.31
CA THR A 61 -61.36 42.59 -43.77
C THR A 61 -62.20 43.57 -44.61
N GLY A 62 -63.24 44.16 -44.01
CA GLY A 62 -64.27 44.96 -44.70
C GLY A 62 -65.21 44.12 -45.58
N VAL A 63 -65.31 42.80 -45.35
CA VAL A 63 -66.10 41.86 -46.17
C VAL A 63 -67.45 41.58 -45.52
N TYR A 64 -68.44 42.40 -45.86
CA TYR A 64 -69.76 42.39 -45.22
C TYR A 64 -70.81 41.49 -45.90
N GLY A 65 -71.90 41.24 -45.17
CA GLY A 65 -73.04 40.47 -45.65
C GLY A 65 -72.72 38.99 -45.88
N THR A 66 -73.33 38.42 -46.93
CA THR A 66 -73.13 37.01 -47.34
C THR A 66 -71.87 36.80 -48.20
N THR A 67 -71.08 37.84 -48.45
CA THR A 67 -69.84 37.75 -49.24
C THR A 67 -68.88 36.75 -48.59
N PRO A 68 -68.40 35.72 -49.33
CA PRO A 68 -67.43 34.77 -48.78
C PRO A 68 -66.12 35.46 -48.37
N ILE A 69 -65.54 35.03 -47.25
CA ILE A 69 -64.22 35.49 -46.81
C ILE A 69 -63.19 34.59 -47.49
N THR A 70 -62.23 35.15 -48.22
CA THR A 70 -61.17 34.39 -48.93
C THR A 70 -59.85 34.45 -48.19
N GLN A 71 -58.92 33.54 -48.49
CA GLN A 71 -57.56 33.58 -47.93
C GLN A 71 -56.82 34.89 -48.26
N GLU A 72 -57.06 35.51 -49.42
CA GLU A 72 -56.52 36.84 -49.73
C GLU A 72 -57.16 37.94 -48.88
N ALA A 73 -58.46 37.86 -48.59
CA ALA A 73 -59.11 38.77 -47.65
C ALA A 73 -58.48 38.65 -46.24
N MET A 74 -58.18 37.43 -45.79
CA MET A 74 -57.56 37.17 -44.47
C MET A 74 -56.19 37.84 -44.30
N LYS A 75 -55.45 38.12 -45.38
CA LYS A 75 -54.20 38.89 -45.32
C LYS A 75 -54.39 40.34 -44.87
N LYS A 76 -55.62 40.88 -44.87
CA LYS A 76 -55.92 42.23 -44.36
C LYS A 76 -56.02 42.28 -42.83
N VAL A 77 -56.36 41.16 -42.19
CA VAL A 77 -56.54 41.06 -40.73
C VAL A 77 -55.20 41.34 -40.04
N LYS A 78 -55.19 42.35 -39.16
CA LYS A 78 -54.00 42.73 -38.37
C LYS A 78 -54.26 42.66 -36.86
N LYS A 79 -55.52 42.77 -36.47
CA LYS A 79 -55.99 42.64 -35.09
C LYS A 79 -57.18 41.69 -35.05
N ILE A 80 -57.39 41.02 -33.92
CA ILE A 80 -58.64 40.35 -33.58
C ILE A 80 -58.95 40.68 -32.12
N ASN A 81 -60.15 41.19 -31.84
CA ASN A 81 -60.65 41.42 -30.49
C ASN A 81 -61.98 40.69 -30.26
N ILE A 82 -61.89 39.59 -29.52
CA ILE A 82 -62.98 38.67 -29.21
C ILE A 82 -63.06 38.41 -27.70
N GLY A 83 -62.70 39.39 -26.86
CA GLY A 83 -62.84 39.27 -25.40
C GLY A 83 -64.31 39.14 -24.96
N TYR A 84 -64.56 38.44 -23.85
CA TYR A 84 -65.87 38.31 -23.20
C TYR A 84 -67.00 37.86 -24.15
N SER A 85 -66.72 36.89 -25.02
CA SER A 85 -67.53 36.60 -26.21
C SER A 85 -68.00 35.14 -26.35
N ASP A 86 -67.76 34.30 -25.34
CA ASP A 86 -68.01 32.84 -25.34
C ASP A 86 -67.41 32.11 -26.57
N VAL A 87 -66.26 32.57 -27.04
CA VAL A 87 -65.55 31.93 -28.15
C VAL A 87 -64.99 30.59 -27.73
N LYS A 88 -65.13 29.58 -28.60
CA LYS A 88 -64.63 28.22 -28.34
C LYS A 88 -63.64 27.72 -29.39
N SER A 89 -63.74 28.22 -30.62
CA SER A 89 -62.89 27.78 -31.74
C SER A 89 -62.27 28.97 -32.45
N LEU A 90 -60.97 28.88 -32.71
CA LEU A 90 -60.18 29.85 -33.49
C LEU A 90 -60.00 29.42 -34.97
N GLU A 91 -60.68 28.35 -35.38
CA GLU A 91 -60.58 27.79 -36.73
C GLU A 91 -60.96 28.83 -37.80
N GLY A 92 -60.11 28.93 -38.82
CA GLY A 92 -60.13 29.97 -39.85
C GLY A 92 -59.07 31.07 -39.65
N LEU A 93 -58.58 31.29 -38.42
CA LEU A 93 -57.55 32.31 -38.14
C LEU A 93 -56.13 31.92 -38.63
N GLN A 94 -55.87 30.66 -38.98
CA GLN A 94 -54.58 30.23 -39.56
C GLN A 94 -54.23 30.92 -40.88
N TYR A 95 -55.23 31.52 -41.56
CA TYR A 95 -55.04 32.30 -42.78
C TYR A 95 -54.77 33.78 -42.52
N ALA A 96 -54.90 34.26 -41.27
CA ALA A 96 -54.61 35.63 -40.86
C ALA A 96 -53.09 35.90 -40.75
N VAL A 97 -52.32 35.63 -41.81
CA VAL A 97 -50.84 35.66 -41.81
C VAL A 97 -50.20 37.03 -41.52
N ASN A 98 -51.00 38.09 -41.41
CA ASN A 98 -50.59 39.45 -41.01
C ASN A 98 -51.12 39.87 -39.62
N LEU A 99 -51.77 38.97 -38.89
CA LEU A 99 -52.22 39.19 -37.52
C LEU A 99 -51.03 39.56 -36.64
N THR A 100 -51.16 40.69 -35.93
CA THR A 100 -50.13 41.25 -35.06
C THR A 100 -50.60 41.29 -33.60
N TYR A 101 -51.91 41.47 -33.37
CA TYR A 101 -52.51 41.61 -32.04
C TYR A 101 -53.74 40.70 -31.88
N PHE A 102 -53.73 39.84 -30.86
CA PHE A 102 -54.85 38.94 -30.57
C PHE A 102 -55.32 39.12 -29.11
N TYR A 103 -56.60 39.49 -28.95
CA TYR A 103 -57.23 39.73 -27.65
C TYR A 103 -58.46 38.82 -27.50
N ALA A 104 -58.41 37.88 -26.56
CA ALA A 104 -59.45 36.89 -26.32
C ALA A 104 -59.64 36.56 -24.82
N THR A 105 -59.49 37.56 -23.95
CA THR A 105 -59.78 37.48 -22.51
C THR A 105 -61.18 36.94 -22.23
N ALA A 106 -61.32 36.07 -21.22
CA ALA A 106 -62.59 35.52 -20.73
C ALA A 106 -63.46 34.87 -21.82
N ASN A 107 -62.99 33.73 -22.33
CA ASN A 107 -63.68 32.85 -23.26
C ASN A 107 -63.49 31.37 -22.83
N ASP A 108 -63.93 30.44 -23.67
CA ASP A 108 -63.81 28.98 -23.47
C ASP A 108 -62.94 28.37 -24.60
N ILE A 109 -61.84 29.06 -24.94
CA ILE A 109 -60.89 28.59 -25.96
C ILE A 109 -59.99 27.52 -25.34
N GLN A 110 -59.95 26.36 -26.00
CA GLN A 110 -59.17 25.20 -25.55
C GLN A 110 -57.99 24.90 -26.48
N ASP A 111 -58.04 25.38 -27.72
CA ASP A 111 -57.08 25.09 -28.78
C ASP A 111 -56.59 26.40 -29.44
N ILE A 112 -55.27 26.59 -29.42
CA ILE A 112 -54.57 27.72 -30.07
C ILE A 112 -53.77 27.30 -31.32
N THR A 113 -53.90 26.05 -31.78
CA THR A 113 -53.25 25.58 -33.02
C THR A 113 -53.65 26.38 -34.27
N PRO A 114 -54.84 26.99 -34.41
CA PRO A 114 -55.13 27.89 -35.52
C PRO A 114 -54.27 29.18 -35.52
N LEU A 115 -53.58 29.50 -34.42
CA LEU A 115 -52.62 30.62 -34.35
C LEU A 115 -51.17 30.17 -34.60
N ALA A 116 -50.92 28.87 -34.77
CA ALA A 116 -49.56 28.35 -34.98
C ALA A 116 -48.92 28.91 -36.26
N ASN A 117 -47.61 29.15 -36.21
CA ASN A 117 -46.81 29.73 -37.29
C ASN A 117 -47.21 31.15 -37.75
N LEU A 118 -48.11 31.86 -37.06
CA LEU A 118 -48.39 33.28 -37.29
C LEU A 118 -47.21 34.14 -36.81
N SER A 119 -46.11 34.13 -37.55
CA SER A 119 -44.82 34.74 -37.19
C SER A 119 -44.81 36.28 -37.09
N LYS A 120 -45.92 36.93 -37.44
CA LYS A 120 -46.15 38.38 -37.22
C LYS A 120 -46.92 38.70 -35.95
N LEU A 121 -47.46 37.70 -35.25
CA LEU A 121 -48.18 37.89 -33.99
C LEU A 121 -47.19 38.36 -32.91
N GLN A 122 -47.39 39.57 -32.39
CA GLN A 122 -46.52 40.21 -31.39
C GLN A 122 -47.12 40.16 -29.98
N ILE A 123 -48.45 40.27 -29.88
CA ILE A 123 -49.16 40.32 -28.60
C ILE A 123 -50.31 39.32 -28.61
N ILE A 124 -50.32 38.42 -27.62
CA ILE A 124 -51.40 37.48 -27.35
C ILE A 124 -51.90 37.68 -25.91
N ILE A 125 -53.18 38.03 -25.76
CA ILE A 125 -53.85 38.19 -24.45
C ILE A 125 -55.06 37.26 -24.40
N MET A 126 -55.00 36.25 -23.52
CA MET A 126 -56.00 35.19 -23.37
C MET A 126 -56.32 34.89 -21.90
N THR A 127 -56.11 35.85 -20.99
CA THR A 127 -56.45 35.72 -19.56
C THR A 127 -57.85 35.16 -19.34
N GLY A 128 -58.01 34.18 -18.45
CA GLY A 128 -59.30 33.62 -18.06
C GLY A 128 -59.92 32.67 -19.10
N ASN A 129 -59.12 32.02 -19.95
CA ASN A 129 -59.56 30.86 -20.72
C ASN A 129 -59.33 29.60 -19.87
N HIS A 130 -60.25 29.34 -18.93
CA HIS A 130 -60.07 28.34 -17.86
C HIS A 130 -59.89 26.90 -18.34
N ASN A 131 -60.26 26.57 -19.58
CA ASN A 131 -60.07 25.25 -20.18
C ASN A 131 -58.84 25.15 -21.10
N LEU A 132 -58.06 26.24 -21.27
CA LEU A 132 -56.79 26.21 -22.00
C LEU A 132 -55.71 25.53 -21.17
N THR A 133 -55.35 24.30 -21.55
CA THR A 133 -54.34 23.47 -20.86
C THR A 133 -53.07 23.24 -21.69
N ASP A 134 -53.21 23.16 -23.02
CA ASP A 134 -52.11 22.98 -23.98
C ASP A 134 -51.80 24.32 -24.68
N VAL A 135 -50.53 24.73 -24.61
CA VAL A 135 -50.01 25.92 -25.29
C VAL A 135 -48.76 25.63 -26.15
N GLN A 136 -48.53 24.38 -26.56
CA GLN A 136 -47.35 23.96 -27.32
C GLN A 136 -47.16 24.75 -28.63
N SER A 137 -48.24 25.25 -29.24
CA SER A 137 -48.16 26.09 -30.44
C SER A 137 -47.38 27.40 -30.25
N LEU A 138 -47.25 27.92 -29.03
CA LEU A 138 -46.50 29.16 -28.74
C LEU A 138 -45.08 29.13 -29.28
N ALA A 139 -44.39 27.98 -29.22
CA ALA A 139 -43.02 27.80 -29.72
C ALA A 139 -42.83 28.02 -31.23
N THR A 140 -43.92 28.16 -31.99
CA THR A 140 -43.90 28.48 -33.44
C THR A 140 -44.16 29.96 -33.75
N MET A 141 -44.67 30.72 -32.79
CA MET A 141 -45.10 32.11 -32.96
C MET A 141 -43.91 33.06 -32.72
N THR A 142 -42.87 32.96 -33.56
CA THR A 142 -41.55 33.59 -33.32
C THR A 142 -41.52 35.13 -33.30
N GLY A 143 -42.62 35.78 -33.69
CA GLY A 143 -42.80 37.23 -33.58
C GLY A 143 -43.24 37.71 -32.19
N LEU A 144 -43.60 36.78 -31.27
CA LEU A 144 -44.17 37.14 -29.98
C LEU A 144 -43.22 37.96 -29.11
N GLN A 145 -43.76 39.06 -28.60
CA GLN A 145 -43.13 39.97 -27.65
C GLN A 145 -43.82 39.87 -26.29
N ARG A 146 -45.15 39.71 -26.28
CA ARG A 146 -45.95 39.66 -25.05
C ARG A 146 -46.93 38.48 -25.05
N ILE A 147 -46.85 37.66 -24.01
CA ILE A 147 -47.78 36.56 -23.75
C ILE A 147 -48.48 36.83 -22.42
N ILE A 148 -49.80 36.93 -22.43
CA ILE A 148 -50.61 37.14 -21.24
C ILE A 148 -51.73 36.08 -21.19
N MET A 149 -51.57 35.11 -20.30
CA MET A 149 -52.44 33.92 -20.16
C MET A 149 -52.64 33.54 -18.69
N ASP A 150 -52.87 34.53 -17.83
CA ASP A 150 -53.23 34.27 -16.43
C ASP A 150 -54.61 33.60 -16.31
N TRP A 151 -54.84 32.92 -15.18
CA TRP A 151 -56.13 32.25 -14.91
C TRP A 151 -56.56 31.24 -15.99
N CYS A 152 -55.61 30.60 -16.66
CA CYS A 152 -55.87 29.44 -17.52
C CYS A 152 -55.66 28.14 -16.71
N ALA A 153 -55.59 26.98 -17.37
CA ALA A 153 -55.28 25.69 -16.74
C ALA A 153 -53.96 25.09 -17.25
N ILE A 154 -53.01 25.95 -17.63
CA ILE A 154 -51.74 25.57 -18.24
C ILE A 154 -50.88 24.82 -17.22
N ARG A 155 -50.34 23.67 -17.62
CA ARG A 155 -49.42 22.84 -16.80
C ARG A 155 -47.99 22.85 -17.32
N GLU A 156 -47.85 22.91 -18.63
CA GLU A 156 -46.57 22.84 -19.34
C GLU A 156 -46.55 23.93 -20.40
N VAL A 157 -45.48 24.72 -20.41
CA VAL A 157 -45.17 25.71 -21.45
C VAL A 157 -44.06 25.12 -22.30
N PRO A 158 -44.12 25.17 -23.64
CA PRO A 158 -43.07 24.66 -24.51
C PRO A 158 -41.77 25.47 -24.35
N ASP A 159 -40.63 24.93 -24.80
CA ASP A 159 -39.39 25.73 -24.91
C ASP A 159 -39.62 26.96 -25.80
N LEU A 160 -39.44 28.15 -25.21
CA LEU A 160 -39.65 29.43 -25.88
C LEU A 160 -38.37 29.98 -26.54
N SER A 161 -37.28 29.21 -26.61
CA SER A 161 -35.97 29.61 -27.19
C SER A 161 -36.01 30.30 -28.55
N LYS A 162 -37.05 30.06 -29.36
CA LYS A 162 -37.25 30.68 -30.69
C LYS A 162 -37.91 32.06 -30.65
N LEU A 163 -38.48 32.47 -29.52
CA LEU A 163 -39.20 33.74 -29.36
C LEU A 163 -38.21 34.81 -28.86
N THR A 164 -37.21 35.11 -29.69
CA THR A 164 -36.07 35.99 -29.32
C THR A 164 -36.42 37.45 -29.09
N GLN A 165 -37.68 37.84 -29.29
CA GLN A 165 -38.22 39.17 -29.00
C GLN A 165 -39.10 39.21 -27.73
N LEU A 166 -39.28 38.07 -27.04
CA LEU A 166 -40.16 37.92 -25.90
C LEU A 166 -39.65 38.74 -24.70
N ASN A 167 -40.50 39.64 -24.20
CA ASN A 167 -40.16 40.56 -23.11
C ASN A 167 -41.21 40.64 -21.98
N TRP A 168 -42.48 40.30 -22.25
CA TRP A 168 -43.51 40.11 -21.21
C TRP A 168 -44.05 38.67 -21.23
N ILE A 169 -44.02 38.00 -20.07
CA ILE A 169 -44.70 36.72 -19.81
C ILE A 169 -45.56 36.84 -18.56
N TRP A 170 -46.89 36.70 -18.70
CA TRP A 170 -47.83 36.53 -17.59
C TRP A 170 -48.50 35.16 -17.71
N PHE A 171 -48.18 34.24 -16.81
CA PHE A 171 -48.83 32.93 -16.63
C PHE A 171 -49.25 32.74 -15.15
N GLY A 172 -49.60 33.81 -14.45
CA GLY A 172 -50.05 33.74 -13.07
C GLY A 172 -51.33 32.91 -12.92
N ARG A 173 -51.48 32.22 -11.79
CA ARG A 173 -52.67 31.40 -11.48
C ARG A 173 -52.95 30.31 -12.52
N ASN A 174 -51.91 29.55 -12.83
CA ASN A 174 -51.96 28.34 -13.65
C ASN A 174 -51.53 27.12 -12.78
N GLN A 175 -51.12 26.02 -13.39
CA GLN A 175 -50.69 24.77 -12.73
C GLN A 175 -49.25 24.40 -13.15
N ILE A 176 -48.42 25.40 -13.47
CA ILE A 176 -47.07 25.23 -14.00
C ILE A 176 -46.13 24.74 -12.89
N GLN A 177 -45.38 23.67 -13.16
CA GLN A 177 -44.44 23.07 -12.19
C GLN A 177 -42.97 23.42 -12.45
N SER A 178 -42.63 23.93 -13.64
CA SER A 178 -41.26 24.23 -14.03
C SER A 178 -41.17 25.52 -14.84
N ALA A 179 -40.18 26.35 -14.53
CA ALA A 179 -39.85 27.56 -15.26
C ALA A 179 -38.90 27.30 -16.46
N GLU A 180 -38.57 26.05 -16.79
CA GLU A 180 -37.52 25.68 -17.77
C GLU A 180 -37.72 26.32 -19.15
N PHE A 181 -38.97 26.53 -19.57
CA PHE A 181 -39.34 27.23 -20.80
C PHE A 181 -38.70 28.64 -20.94
N ALA A 182 -38.36 29.27 -19.82
CA ALA A 182 -37.76 30.60 -19.78
C ALA A 182 -36.23 30.60 -19.91
N ARG A 183 -35.53 29.45 -19.73
CA ARG A 183 -34.06 29.40 -19.60
C ARG A 183 -33.32 30.11 -20.73
N ASN A 184 -33.77 29.90 -21.96
CA ASN A 184 -33.14 30.42 -23.19
C ASN A 184 -33.63 31.82 -23.61
N VAL A 185 -34.65 32.37 -22.94
CA VAL A 185 -35.20 33.72 -23.19
C VAL A 185 -35.04 34.66 -21.99
N SER A 186 -34.57 34.15 -20.84
CA SER A 186 -34.45 34.87 -19.57
C SER A 186 -33.82 36.27 -19.69
N SER A 187 -32.79 36.44 -20.53
CA SER A 187 -32.09 37.70 -20.75
C SER A 187 -32.87 38.77 -21.54
N THR A 188 -33.90 38.39 -22.31
CA THR A 188 -34.78 39.33 -23.04
C THR A 188 -36.00 39.74 -22.24
N LEU A 189 -36.34 38.98 -21.18
CA LEU A 189 -37.48 39.26 -20.31
C LEU A 189 -37.29 40.59 -19.55
N LYS A 190 -38.39 41.33 -19.46
CA LYS A 190 -38.53 42.60 -18.73
C LYS A 190 -39.64 42.53 -17.68
N PHE A 191 -40.56 41.59 -17.82
CA PHE A 191 -41.58 41.27 -16.83
C PHE A 191 -41.94 39.79 -16.89
N VAL A 192 -41.95 39.13 -15.72
CA VAL A 192 -42.22 37.70 -15.56
C VAL A 192 -43.19 37.53 -14.39
N SER A 193 -44.47 37.26 -14.65
CA SER A 193 -45.41 36.84 -13.59
C SER A 193 -45.75 35.37 -13.74
N LEU A 194 -45.29 34.60 -12.76
CA LEU A 194 -45.55 33.18 -12.60
C LEU A 194 -46.13 32.90 -11.21
N GLY A 195 -46.69 33.93 -10.56
CA GLY A 195 -47.29 33.79 -9.23
C GLY A 195 -48.47 32.82 -9.19
N TYR A 196 -48.72 32.19 -8.05
CA TYR A 196 -49.78 31.18 -7.87
C TYR A 196 -49.66 30.01 -8.86
N ASN A 197 -48.48 29.38 -8.89
CA ASN A 197 -48.20 28.16 -9.65
C ASN A 197 -47.62 27.08 -8.71
N ASN A 198 -46.95 26.07 -9.25
CA ASN A 198 -46.36 24.98 -8.49
C ASN A 198 -44.85 24.84 -8.72
N ILE A 199 -44.18 25.93 -9.12
CA ILE A 199 -42.75 25.98 -9.44
C ILE A 199 -41.94 25.77 -8.15
N SER A 200 -40.95 24.87 -8.18
CA SER A 200 -40.01 24.65 -7.07
C SER A 200 -38.58 25.07 -7.37
N ASP A 201 -38.23 25.25 -8.66
CA ASP A 201 -36.92 25.71 -9.11
C ASP A 201 -37.05 26.99 -9.96
N ALA A 202 -36.36 28.05 -9.53
CA ALA A 202 -36.29 29.34 -10.22
C ALA A 202 -34.98 29.53 -11.02
N SER A 203 -34.07 28.54 -11.03
CA SER A 203 -32.82 28.57 -11.80
C SER A 203 -32.94 28.90 -13.30
N PRO A 204 -34.05 28.60 -14.01
CA PRO A 204 -34.24 29.07 -15.39
C PRO A 204 -34.27 30.59 -15.55
N LEU A 205 -34.53 31.36 -14.48
CA LEU A 205 -34.62 32.82 -14.48
C LEU A 205 -33.34 33.52 -14.00
N ALA A 206 -32.27 32.77 -13.69
CA ALA A 206 -31.03 33.30 -13.12
C ALA A 206 -30.34 34.40 -13.98
N ASN A 207 -30.48 34.33 -15.31
CA ASN A 207 -29.90 35.29 -16.26
C ASN A 207 -30.89 36.39 -16.70
N THR A 208 -32.00 36.58 -15.97
CA THR A 208 -32.87 37.74 -16.16
C THR A 208 -32.28 38.95 -15.46
N HIS A 209 -32.23 40.09 -16.15
CA HIS A 209 -31.64 41.34 -15.63
C HIS A 209 -32.52 42.54 -15.98
N ASN A 210 -32.62 43.51 -15.07
CA ASN A 210 -33.47 44.70 -15.21
C ASN A 210 -34.91 44.32 -15.61
N ALA A 211 -35.56 43.50 -14.78
CA ALA A 211 -36.93 43.03 -14.97
C ALA A 211 -37.71 42.99 -13.65
N ASP A 212 -39.03 42.99 -13.76
CA ASP A 212 -39.94 42.68 -12.65
C ASP A 212 -40.26 41.17 -12.65
N ILE A 213 -40.04 40.47 -11.54
CA ILE A 213 -40.21 39.01 -11.42
C ILE A 213 -41.14 38.68 -10.23
N GLU A 214 -42.36 38.25 -10.53
CA GLU A 214 -43.34 37.79 -9.56
C GLU A 214 -43.39 36.25 -9.54
N LEU A 215 -42.86 35.68 -8.46
CA LEU A 215 -42.84 34.24 -8.16
C LEU A 215 -43.67 33.91 -6.91
N VAL A 216 -44.51 34.84 -6.46
CA VAL A 216 -45.37 34.72 -5.27
C VAL A 216 -46.18 33.42 -5.26
N LYS A 217 -46.43 32.82 -4.09
CA LYS A 217 -47.30 31.63 -3.97
C LYS A 217 -46.88 30.46 -4.88
N ASN A 218 -45.59 30.12 -4.85
CA ASN A 218 -45.01 28.92 -5.47
C ASN A 218 -44.44 27.96 -4.39
N ARG A 219 -43.47 27.12 -4.74
CA ARG A 219 -42.86 26.08 -3.87
C ARG A 219 -41.33 26.20 -3.78
N ILE A 220 -40.80 27.41 -3.89
CA ILE A 220 -39.37 27.67 -4.04
C ILE A 220 -38.69 27.82 -2.67
N LEU A 221 -37.65 27.02 -2.40
CA LEU A 221 -36.87 27.06 -1.15
C LEU A 221 -35.51 27.77 -1.29
N ASP A 222 -34.95 27.78 -2.49
CA ASP A 222 -33.73 28.50 -2.84
C ASP A 222 -34.08 29.57 -3.88
N VAL A 223 -33.75 30.82 -3.57
CA VAL A 223 -33.93 31.97 -4.45
C VAL A 223 -32.61 32.72 -4.70
N SER A 224 -31.49 32.18 -4.19
CA SER A 224 -30.17 32.83 -4.22
C SER A 224 -29.56 32.90 -5.61
N MET A 225 -30.05 32.08 -6.55
CA MET A 225 -29.62 32.07 -7.95
C MET A 225 -30.19 33.21 -8.80
N LEU A 226 -31.16 33.98 -8.28
CA LEU A 226 -31.75 35.10 -9.00
C LEU A 226 -30.90 36.36 -8.83
N ASP A 227 -30.82 37.21 -9.86
CA ASP A 227 -30.18 38.53 -9.74
C ASP A 227 -31.09 39.49 -8.94
N TRP A 228 -30.86 39.57 -7.64
CA TRP A 228 -31.50 40.49 -6.71
C TRP A 228 -30.97 41.92 -6.77
N GLU A 229 -29.92 42.21 -7.54
CA GLU A 229 -29.32 43.55 -7.63
C GLU A 229 -29.95 44.38 -8.75
N SER A 230 -30.23 43.79 -9.91
CA SER A 230 -30.82 44.52 -11.06
C SER A 230 -32.33 44.34 -11.24
N ASN A 231 -32.95 43.32 -10.63
CA ASN A 231 -34.38 43.03 -10.79
C ASN A 231 -35.21 43.50 -9.58
N ILE A 232 -36.51 43.69 -9.82
CA ILE A 232 -37.52 43.81 -8.76
C ILE A 232 -38.17 42.44 -8.60
N ILE A 233 -37.87 41.73 -7.51
CA ILE A 233 -38.30 40.34 -7.31
C ILE A 233 -39.23 40.22 -6.10
N ASP A 234 -40.35 39.51 -6.27
CA ASP A 234 -41.24 39.08 -5.19
C ASP A 234 -41.42 37.54 -5.21
N THR A 235 -40.82 36.87 -4.24
CA THR A 235 -40.96 35.42 -3.97
C THR A 235 -41.80 35.18 -2.71
N SER A 236 -42.68 36.09 -2.31
CA SER A 236 -43.44 35.99 -1.06
C SER A 236 -44.50 34.88 -1.06
N GLY A 237 -44.79 34.37 0.15
CA GLY A 237 -45.89 33.44 0.40
C GLY A 237 -45.73 32.04 -0.19
N GLN A 238 -44.51 31.53 -0.38
CA GLN A 238 -44.26 30.15 -0.82
C GLN A 238 -44.91 29.12 0.13
N GLU A 239 -45.37 28.00 -0.41
CA GLU A 239 -46.02 26.92 0.35
C GLU A 239 -45.43 25.57 -0.04
N VAL A 240 -44.50 25.08 0.78
CA VAL A 240 -43.75 23.85 0.52
C VAL A 240 -44.15 22.77 1.51
N THR A 241 -44.59 21.62 1.00
CA THR A 241 -44.76 20.40 1.78
C THR A 241 -43.70 19.40 1.31
N LEU A 242 -42.84 18.97 2.23
CA LEU A 242 -41.78 18.01 1.95
C LEU A 242 -42.32 16.57 1.98
N PRO A 243 -41.59 15.59 1.39
CA PRO A 243 -41.87 14.17 1.61
C PRO A 243 -41.83 13.80 3.09
N VAL A 244 -42.50 12.71 3.47
CA VAL A 244 -42.48 12.18 4.84
C VAL A 244 -41.05 11.89 5.29
N GLN A 245 -40.67 12.42 6.44
CA GLN A 245 -39.36 12.20 7.07
C GLN A 245 -39.47 11.15 8.18
N LYS A 246 -38.43 10.34 8.36
CA LYS A 246 -38.36 9.35 9.46
C LYS A 246 -37.67 9.95 10.68
N THR A 247 -38.12 9.57 11.87
CA THR A 247 -37.56 10.08 13.13
C THR A 247 -37.67 9.07 14.28
N GLY A 248 -36.91 9.31 15.36
CA GLY A 248 -36.98 8.55 16.61
C GLY A 248 -38.22 8.91 17.43
N ALA A 249 -38.33 8.34 18.64
CA ALA A 249 -39.52 8.46 19.47
C ALA A 249 -39.57 9.73 20.34
N SER A 250 -38.43 10.36 20.63
CA SER A 250 -38.35 11.51 21.54
C SER A 250 -38.32 12.86 20.83
N HIS A 251 -37.61 12.98 19.69
CA HIS A 251 -37.35 14.26 19.05
C HIS A 251 -37.18 14.17 17.54
N PHE A 252 -37.80 15.09 16.81
CA PHE A 252 -37.57 15.26 15.37
C PHE A 252 -36.51 16.33 15.12
N ILE A 253 -35.37 15.89 14.58
CA ILE A 253 -34.28 16.77 14.14
C ILE A 253 -34.36 16.90 12.61
N PHE A 254 -34.33 18.13 12.11
CA PHE A 254 -34.45 18.42 10.68
C PHE A 254 -33.55 19.59 10.28
N SER A 255 -32.70 19.41 9.26
CA SER A 255 -31.83 20.48 8.75
C SER A 255 -32.62 21.46 7.88
N ASN A 256 -32.42 22.76 8.07
CA ASN A 256 -33.14 23.80 7.34
C ASN A 256 -32.74 23.87 5.85
N PRO A 257 -33.67 23.69 4.89
CA PRO A 257 -33.36 23.72 3.46
C PRO A 257 -33.52 25.11 2.81
N VAL A 258 -33.99 26.13 3.55
CA VAL A 258 -34.31 27.45 2.97
C VAL A 258 -33.04 28.29 2.82
N LEU A 259 -32.77 28.77 1.60
CA LEU A 259 -31.71 29.74 1.34
C LEU A 259 -32.28 31.16 1.21
N SER A 260 -31.58 32.11 1.82
CA SER A 260 -31.81 33.55 1.66
C SER A 260 -31.42 34.03 0.26
N THR A 261 -31.73 35.29 -0.06
CA THR A 261 -31.23 35.96 -1.28
C THR A 261 -29.72 35.90 -1.48
N LYS A 262 -28.95 35.68 -0.41
CA LYS A 262 -27.47 35.62 -0.43
C LYS A 262 -26.90 34.21 -0.41
N GLY A 263 -27.74 33.17 -0.50
CA GLY A 263 -27.33 31.77 -0.49
C GLY A 263 -26.95 31.20 0.89
N SER A 264 -26.94 32.02 1.95
CA SER A 264 -26.85 31.52 3.32
C SER A 264 -28.20 30.96 3.78
N ILE A 265 -28.18 29.95 4.65
CA ILE A 265 -29.38 29.39 5.30
C ILE A 265 -30.18 30.52 5.95
N LEU A 266 -31.49 30.58 5.68
CA LEU A 266 -32.39 31.60 6.24
C LEU A 266 -33.04 31.06 7.51
N ALA A 267 -32.68 31.63 8.66
CA ALA A 267 -33.29 31.31 9.95
C ALA A 267 -34.82 31.52 9.94
N PRO A 268 -35.59 30.71 10.70
CA PRO A 268 -37.05 30.83 10.75
C PRO A 268 -37.51 32.14 11.43
N ASP A 269 -38.60 32.71 10.92
CA ASP A 269 -39.37 33.82 11.52
C ASP A 269 -40.31 33.30 12.62
N SER A 270 -40.82 32.07 12.49
CA SER A 270 -41.56 31.36 13.55
C SER A 270 -41.58 29.85 13.33
N ILE A 271 -41.71 29.07 14.41
CA ILE A 271 -41.73 27.60 14.42
C ILE A 271 -43.00 27.16 15.17
N ASN A 272 -43.67 26.09 14.74
CA ASN A 272 -44.82 25.54 15.44
C ASN A 272 -44.43 24.48 16.49
N ASP A 273 -45.43 23.98 17.23
CA ASP A 273 -45.37 22.74 18.04
C ASP A 273 -44.15 22.66 18.98
N ASP A 274 -43.84 23.78 19.66
CA ASP A 274 -42.72 23.95 20.59
C ASP A 274 -41.32 23.62 19.99
N GLY A 275 -41.20 23.68 18.67
CA GLY A 275 -39.93 23.48 17.97
C GLY A 275 -38.93 24.60 18.21
N VAL A 276 -37.66 24.22 18.33
CA VAL A 276 -36.53 25.13 18.56
C VAL A 276 -35.56 25.08 17.37
N TYR A 277 -35.00 26.22 16.98
CA TYR A 277 -33.93 26.30 15.98
C TYR A 277 -32.56 26.43 16.66
N GLN A 278 -31.59 25.63 16.18
CA GLN A 278 -30.22 25.59 16.65
C GLN A 278 -29.31 26.18 15.56
N GLU A 279 -28.87 27.43 15.75
CA GLU A 279 -28.11 28.17 14.73
C GLU A 279 -26.77 27.51 14.38
N GLU A 280 -26.03 27.02 15.38
CA GLU A 280 -24.71 26.38 15.19
C GLU A 280 -24.75 25.15 14.25
N GLY A 281 -25.91 24.47 14.17
CA GLY A 281 -26.13 23.33 13.28
C GLY A 281 -27.06 23.61 12.09
N ASN A 282 -27.69 24.78 12.02
CA ASN A 282 -28.82 25.09 11.12
C ASN A 282 -29.96 24.04 11.18
N GLN A 283 -30.25 23.55 12.38
CA GLN A 283 -31.19 22.44 12.61
C GLN A 283 -32.38 22.87 13.45
N PHE A 284 -33.56 22.39 13.06
CA PHE A 284 -34.76 22.39 13.89
C PHE A 284 -34.75 21.16 14.80
N ARG A 285 -35.34 21.31 15.99
CA ARG A 285 -35.55 20.25 16.97
C ARG A 285 -36.94 20.38 17.58
N TRP A 286 -37.84 19.47 17.23
CA TRP A 286 -39.17 19.36 17.83
C TRP A 286 -39.23 18.23 18.87
N PRO A 287 -39.95 18.40 20.00
CA PRO A 287 -40.32 17.28 20.85
C PRO A 287 -41.37 16.39 20.17
N ILE A 288 -41.31 15.09 20.40
CA ILE A 288 -42.31 14.12 19.95
C ILE A 288 -42.99 13.53 21.19
N SER A 289 -44.32 13.40 21.15
CA SER A 289 -45.05 12.72 22.24
C SER A 289 -44.77 11.21 22.20
N PRO A 290 -44.53 10.52 23.33
CA PRO A 290 -44.24 9.07 23.35
C PRO A 290 -45.30 8.18 22.68
N THR A 291 -46.56 8.65 22.59
CA THR A 291 -47.67 7.95 21.93
C THR A 291 -47.83 8.29 20.45
N GLN A 292 -47.11 9.29 19.94
CA GLN A 292 -47.18 9.73 18.56
C GLN A 292 -46.47 8.74 17.63
N ARG A 293 -47.06 8.52 16.46
CA ARG A 293 -46.51 7.60 15.42
C ARG A 293 -46.38 8.25 14.06
N THR A 294 -47.24 9.23 13.77
CA THR A 294 -47.11 10.14 12.63
C THR A 294 -47.47 11.56 13.07
N GLY A 295 -47.07 12.55 12.28
CA GLY A 295 -47.40 13.94 12.53
C GLY A 295 -46.95 14.84 11.39
N SER A 296 -47.08 16.15 11.59
CA SER A 296 -46.42 17.12 10.74
C SER A 296 -46.09 18.37 11.55
N VAL A 297 -44.87 18.87 11.37
CA VAL A 297 -44.40 20.13 11.92
C VAL A 297 -44.23 21.16 10.80
N SER A 298 -44.13 22.44 11.14
CA SER A 298 -43.93 23.50 10.16
C SER A 298 -43.20 24.70 10.74
N PHE A 299 -42.51 25.43 9.86
CA PHE A 299 -41.93 26.73 10.17
C PHE A 299 -42.25 27.73 9.08
N ILE A 300 -42.14 29.01 9.43
CA ILE A 300 -42.30 30.16 8.54
C ILE A 300 -40.96 30.87 8.47
N TYR A 301 -40.56 31.31 7.29
CA TYR A 301 -39.40 32.18 7.07
C TYR A 301 -39.83 33.51 6.44
N ARG A 302 -39.11 34.59 6.74
CA ARG A 302 -39.36 35.92 6.16
C ARG A 302 -38.07 36.73 6.03
N GLU A 303 -37.75 37.10 4.81
CA GLU A 303 -36.79 38.15 4.47
C GLU A 303 -37.58 39.44 4.17
N LYS A 304 -37.26 40.51 4.91
CA LYS A 304 -37.99 41.79 4.89
C LYS A 304 -37.07 42.90 4.39
N ASN A 305 -37.59 43.82 3.57
CA ASN A 305 -36.84 45.01 3.15
C ASN A 305 -36.77 46.06 4.27
N GLY A 306 -36.05 47.16 4.04
CA GLY A 306 -35.92 48.26 5.01
C GLY A 306 -37.22 48.98 5.41
N LYS A 307 -38.36 48.64 4.79
CA LYS A 307 -39.72 49.10 5.17
C LYS A 307 -40.53 48.03 5.91
N GLY A 308 -39.92 46.89 6.25
CA GLY A 308 -40.57 45.76 6.93
C GLY A 308 -41.43 44.86 6.03
N ILE A 309 -41.52 45.15 4.73
CA ILE A 309 -42.32 44.36 3.77
C ILE A 309 -41.53 43.09 3.41
N SER A 310 -42.17 41.92 3.55
CA SER A 310 -41.57 40.64 3.16
C SER A 310 -41.56 40.47 1.65
N TYR A 311 -40.39 40.31 1.04
CA TYR A 311 -40.23 40.06 -0.40
C TYR A 311 -39.85 38.59 -0.69
N ASN A 312 -39.27 37.90 0.29
CA ASN A 312 -39.02 36.47 0.26
C ASN A 312 -39.63 35.86 1.54
N SER A 313 -40.60 34.95 1.41
CA SER A 313 -41.24 34.34 2.57
C SER A 313 -42.02 33.09 2.21
N GLY A 314 -42.23 32.21 3.17
CA GLY A 314 -43.03 31.02 2.96
C GLY A 314 -43.26 30.20 4.22
N ARG A 315 -44.05 29.14 4.07
CA ARG A 315 -44.22 28.07 5.05
C ARG A 315 -43.62 26.79 4.50
N VAL A 316 -42.77 26.14 5.29
CA VAL A 316 -42.30 24.78 5.04
C VAL A 316 -43.03 23.85 6.01
N THR A 317 -43.64 22.80 5.47
CA THR A 317 -44.39 21.79 6.21
C THR A 317 -43.69 20.44 6.03
N ILE A 318 -43.30 19.82 7.14
CA ILE A 318 -42.57 18.56 7.16
C ILE A 318 -43.46 17.51 7.81
N PRO A 319 -44.10 16.60 7.05
CA PRO A 319 -44.74 15.42 7.61
C PRO A 319 -43.68 14.42 8.09
N PHE A 320 -43.96 13.70 9.17
CA PHE A 320 -43.03 12.72 9.73
C PHE A 320 -43.70 11.44 10.21
N GLU A 321 -42.93 10.36 10.24
CA GLU A 321 -43.27 9.07 10.83
C GLU A 321 -42.20 8.65 11.85
N VAL A 322 -42.65 8.15 13.01
CA VAL A 322 -41.78 7.64 14.07
C VAL A 322 -41.46 6.18 13.77
N VAL A 323 -40.18 5.85 13.71
CA VAL A 323 -39.69 4.49 13.44
C VAL A 323 -38.76 4.01 14.55
N GLU A 324 -38.85 2.72 14.85
CA GLU A 324 -37.92 2.07 15.77
C GLU A 324 -36.58 1.81 15.06
N ALA A 325 -35.48 2.02 15.78
CA ALA A 325 -34.17 1.63 15.32
C ALA A 325 -33.92 0.13 15.55
N ALA A 326 -33.16 -0.48 14.64
CA ALA A 326 -32.56 -1.78 14.89
C ALA A 326 -31.30 -1.63 15.77
N PRO A 327 -30.98 -2.64 16.60
CA PRO A 327 -29.76 -2.66 17.38
C PRO A 327 -28.50 -2.72 16.51
N VAL A 328 -27.39 -2.26 17.07
CA VAL A 328 -26.05 -2.34 16.46
C VAL A 328 -25.22 -3.37 17.22
N THR A 329 -24.76 -4.41 16.54
CA THR A 329 -23.93 -5.46 17.14
C THR A 329 -22.45 -5.13 16.98
N VAL A 330 -21.69 -5.13 18.07
CA VAL A 330 -20.23 -4.96 18.07
C VAL A 330 -19.57 -6.31 18.30
N ARG A 331 -18.72 -6.74 17.36
CA ARG A 331 -18.06 -8.03 17.37
C ARG A 331 -16.55 -7.88 17.53
N TYR A 332 -15.94 -8.84 18.22
CA TYR A 332 -14.50 -8.90 18.48
C TYR A 332 -13.98 -10.22 17.95
N VAL A 333 -13.22 -10.17 16.86
CA VAL A 333 -12.74 -11.37 16.15
C VAL A 333 -11.24 -11.36 15.95
N ASP A 334 -10.65 -12.54 15.78
CA ASP A 334 -9.26 -12.69 15.37
C ASP A 334 -9.05 -12.43 13.86
N THR A 335 -7.82 -12.55 13.38
CA THR A 335 -7.45 -12.38 11.96
C THR A 335 -8.09 -13.43 11.03
N LYS A 336 -8.66 -14.53 11.54
CA LYS A 336 -9.38 -15.57 10.80
C LYS A 336 -10.90 -15.34 10.80
N GLY A 337 -11.41 -14.47 11.69
CA GLY A 337 -12.82 -14.16 11.86
C GLY A 337 -13.51 -14.96 12.97
N GLU A 338 -12.76 -15.68 13.80
CA GLU A 338 -13.28 -16.41 14.96
C GLU A 338 -13.54 -15.45 16.13
N SER A 339 -14.61 -15.69 16.90
CA SER A 339 -15.02 -14.83 18.02
C SER A 339 -14.08 -15.02 19.21
N ILE A 340 -13.49 -13.94 19.71
CA ILE A 340 -12.53 -13.96 20.84
C ILE A 340 -13.03 -13.26 22.10
N ALA A 341 -14.18 -12.58 22.02
CA ALA A 341 -14.94 -12.07 23.16
C ALA A 341 -16.43 -11.99 22.79
N ASP A 342 -17.30 -11.90 23.79
CA ASP A 342 -18.75 -11.75 23.58
C ASP A 342 -19.10 -10.49 22.78
N ASP A 343 -20.04 -10.63 21.86
CA ASP A 343 -20.60 -9.53 21.08
C ASP A 343 -21.38 -8.55 21.99
N GLU A 344 -21.18 -7.24 21.83
CA GLU A 344 -21.99 -6.21 22.50
C GLU A 344 -23.18 -5.78 21.63
N THR A 345 -24.25 -5.32 22.26
CA THR A 345 -25.41 -4.75 21.57
C THR A 345 -25.64 -3.32 22.02
N LEU A 346 -25.52 -2.38 21.09
CA LEU A 346 -25.85 -0.98 21.31
C LEU A 346 -27.29 -0.72 20.84
N THR A 347 -28.05 0.03 21.63
CA THR A 347 -29.43 0.45 21.34
C THR A 347 -29.58 1.96 21.53
N GLY A 348 -30.45 2.56 20.72
CA GLY A 348 -30.75 3.99 20.76
C GLY A 348 -31.89 4.31 19.79
N GLU A 349 -32.28 5.59 19.73
CA GLU A 349 -33.37 6.01 18.85
C GLU A 349 -32.91 6.22 17.40
N TYR A 350 -33.82 6.04 16.45
CA TYR A 350 -33.55 6.25 15.02
C TYR A 350 -32.92 7.63 14.77
N SER A 351 -31.89 7.65 13.92
CA SER A 351 -31.07 8.83 13.59
C SER A 351 -30.26 9.44 14.74
N THR A 352 -30.26 8.88 15.95
CA THR A 352 -29.28 9.28 16.99
C THR A 352 -27.92 8.63 16.75
N ASN A 353 -26.85 9.26 17.24
CA ASN A 353 -25.48 8.78 17.07
C ASN A 353 -25.15 7.65 18.05
N TYR A 354 -24.33 6.69 17.61
CA TYR A 354 -23.64 5.72 18.45
C TYR A 354 -22.12 5.84 18.30
N THR A 355 -21.41 5.30 19.29
CA THR A 355 -19.96 5.04 19.23
C THR A 355 -19.67 3.69 19.87
N ALA A 356 -18.99 2.81 19.14
CA ALA A 356 -18.49 1.54 19.62
C ALA A 356 -17.00 1.63 19.99
N ALA A 357 -16.62 1.00 21.09
CA ALA A 357 -15.24 0.94 21.58
C ALA A 357 -14.62 -0.45 21.31
N ALA A 358 -13.30 -0.46 21.13
CA ALA A 358 -12.53 -1.70 21.18
C ALA A 358 -12.44 -2.17 22.64
N LYS A 359 -12.52 -3.49 22.86
CA LYS A 359 -12.18 -4.12 24.14
C LYS A 359 -10.68 -4.26 24.27
N ASP A 360 -10.18 -4.18 25.50
CA ASP A 360 -8.90 -4.77 25.87
C ASP A 360 -9.12 -6.28 26.05
N ILE A 361 -8.34 -7.11 25.36
CA ILE A 361 -8.53 -8.57 25.31
C ILE A 361 -7.17 -9.22 25.60
N PRO A 362 -7.01 -9.91 26.76
CA PRO A 362 -5.76 -10.58 27.10
C PRO A 362 -5.28 -11.51 25.99
N THR A 363 -3.96 -11.55 25.76
CA THR A 363 -3.28 -12.32 24.69
C THR A 363 -3.53 -11.84 23.24
N TYR A 364 -4.29 -10.77 23.03
CA TYR A 364 -4.59 -10.21 21.71
C TYR A 364 -4.23 -8.72 21.59
N THR A 365 -3.86 -8.26 20.40
CA THR A 365 -3.64 -6.84 20.08
C THR A 365 -4.61 -6.39 18.99
N LEU A 366 -5.15 -5.17 19.10
CA LEU A 366 -6.07 -4.63 18.10
C LEU A 366 -5.31 -4.26 16.81
N VAL A 367 -5.60 -4.94 15.70
CA VAL A 367 -4.95 -4.68 14.40
C VAL A 367 -5.85 -3.95 13.40
N ARG A 368 -7.18 -4.00 13.56
CA ARG A 368 -8.12 -3.26 12.69
C ARG A 368 -9.28 -2.65 13.48
N THR A 369 -9.32 -1.32 13.47
CA THR A 369 -10.49 -0.53 13.85
C THR A 369 -11.41 -0.36 12.64
N PRO A 370 -12.72 -0.65 12.73
CA PRO A 370 -13.65 -0.45 11.62
C PRO A 370 -14.08 1.01 11.49
N GLU A 371 -14.31 1.48 10.25
CA GLU A 371 -14.72 2.86 9.96
C GLU A 371 -16.11 3.18 10.54
N ASN A 372 -17.04 2.22 10.50
CA ASN A 372 -18.39 2.35 11.04
C ASN A 372 -18.47 2.23 12.57
N ARG A 373 -17.35 2.36 13.31
CA ARG A 373 -17.36 2.42 14.78
C ARG A 373 -18.18 3.59 15.33
N MET A 374 -18.34 4.66 14.54
CA MET A 374 -19.25 5.77 14.80
C MET A 374 -20.26 5.83 13.64
N GLY A 375 -21.49 6.17 13.95
CA GLY A 375 -22.57 6.27 12.96
C GLY A 375 -23.89 6.62 13.63
N THR A 376 -24.98 6.53 12.87
CA THR A 376 -26.34 6.68 13.40
C THR A 376 -27.08 5.34 13.42
N TYR A 377 -28.00 5.21 14.37
CA TYR A 377 -28.96 4.11 14.39
C TYR A 377 -29.94 4.19 13.22
N THR A 378 -30.16 3.06 12.54
CA THR A 378 -31.07 2.95 11.38
C THR A 378 -32.12 1.85 11.62
N GLU A 379 -33.11 1.73 10.73
CA GLU A 379 -34.09 0.63 10.75
C GLU A 379 -33.48 -0.75 10.43
N ARG A 380 -32.23 -0.80 9.96
CA ARG A 380 -31.53 -2.05 9.61
C ARG A 380 -30.47 -2.36 10.65
N PRO A 381 -30.36 -3.61 11.13
CA PRO A 381 -29.31 -3.98 12.07
C PRO A 381 -27.94 -3.74 11.42
N GLN A 382 -27.04 -3.14 12.18
CA GLN A 382 -25.68 -2.83 11.74
C GLN A 382 -24.69 -3.69 12.54
N THR A 383 -23.58 -4.05 11.90
CA THR A 383 -22.51 -4.82 12.56
C THR A 383 -21.19 -4.06 12.47
N ILE A 384 -20.54 -3.93 13.61
CA ILE A 384 -19.22 -3.32 13.78
C ILE A 384 -18.28 -4.46 14.15
N THR A 385 -17.10 -4.54 13.55
CA THR A 385 -16.17 -5.66 13.78
C THR A 385 -14.76 -5.13 13.99
N PHE A 386 -14.30 -5.22 15.24
CA PHE A 386 -12.90 -5.02 15.60
C PHE A 386 -12.14 -6.31 15.33
N VAL A 387 -11.00 -6.21 14.65
CA VAL A 387 -10.12 -7.36 14.37
C VAL A 387 -8.86 -7.24 15.19
N TYR A 388 -8.50 -8.34 15.83
CA TYR A 388 -7.33 -8.50 16.66
C TYR A 388 -6.40 -9.55 16.07
N ASP A 389 -5.10 -9.44 16.35
CA ASP A 389 -4.14 -10.50 16.12
C ASP A 389 -3.63 -11.02 17.47
N LYS A 390 -3.24 -12.29 17.54
CA LYS A 390 -2.73 -12.85 18.79
C LYS A 390 -1.33 -12.28 19.05
N VAL A 391 -1.00 -12.01 20.33
CA VAL A 391 0.30 -11.47 20.74
C VAL A 391 1.42 -12.42 20.32
N ASP A 392 2.50 -11.88 19.73
CA ASP A 392 3.72 -12.64 19.45
C ASP A 392 4.37 -13.09 20.76
N ALA A 393 4.78 -14.35 20.82
CA ALA A 393 5.46 -14.88 21.99
C ALA A 393 6.97 -14.62 21.95
N SER A 394 7.63 -14.85 23.09
CA SER A 394 9.09 -14.96 23.08
C SER A 394 9.53 -16.24 22.35
N PRO A 395 10.65 -16.20 21.61
CA PRO A 395 11.11 -17.33 20.82
C PRO A 395 11.55 -18.53 21.66
N VAL A 396 11.52 -19.71 21.04
CA VAL A 396 12.10 -20.94 21.59
C VAL A 396 13.42 -21.21 20.87
N THR A 397 14.53 -21.18 21.60
CA THR A 397 15.87 -21.46 21.07
C THR A 397 16.20 -22.94 21.22
N ILE A 398 16.64 -23.59 20.13
CA ILE A 398 17.09 -24.98 20.14
C ILE A 398 18.61 -25.00 20.15
N GLU A 399 19.21 -25.70 21.12
CA GLU A 399 20.65 -25.88 21.24
C GLU A 399 21.07 -27.35 21.14
N TYR A 400 22.14 -27.62 20.39
CA TYR A 400 22.74 -28.94 20.27
C TYR A 400 24.08 -28.95 21.00
N ARG A 401 24.13 -29.61 22.17
CA ARG A 401 25.32 -29.61 23.05
C ARG A 401 25.87 -31.01 23.29
N SER A 402 27.19 -31.10 23.42
CA SER A 402 27.85 -32.30 23.94
C SER A 402 27.61 -32.47 25.44
N THR A 403 27.89 -33.66 25.98
CA THR A 403 28.00 -33.94 27.43
C THR A 403 29.00 -33.04 28.18
N THR A 404 29.88 -32.34 27.48
CA THR A 404 30.83 -31.36 28.05
C THR A 404 30.35 -29.91 27.94
N GLY A 405 29.13 -29.68 27.44
CA GLY A 405 28.52 -28.36 27.27
C GLY A 405 28.92 -27.61 25.99
N LYS A 406 29.86 -28.14 25.20
CA LYS A 406 30.30 -27.57 23.91
C LYS A 406 29.13 -27.56 22.92
N ILE A 407 28.93 -26.44 22.22
CA ILE A 407 27.98 -26.35 21.10
C ILE A 407 28.59 -27.11 19.91
N ILE A 408 27.86 -28.07 19.37
CA ILE A 408 28.36 -29.01 18.34
C ILE A 408 27.64 -28.87 16.99
N ALA A 409 26.55 -28.11 16.93
CA ALA A 409 25.91 -27.68 15.69
C ALA A 409 25.29 -26.29 15.88
N PRO A 410 25.07 -25.51 14.80
CA PRO A 410 24.33 -24.25 14.88
C PRO A 410 22.93 -24.47 15.49
N GLY A 411 22.58 -23.65 16.47
CA GLY A 411 21.25 -23.65 17.07
C GLY A 411 20.17 -23.11 16.14
N GLU A 412 18.93 -23.37 16.48
CA GLU A 412 17.74 -22.99 15.70
C GLU A 412 16.78 -22.16 16.56
N THR A 413 15.79 -21.52 15.95
CA THR A 413 14.84 -20.68 16.69
C THR A 413 13.44 -20.83 16.12
N LEU A 414 12.50 -21.24 16.97
CA LEU A 414 11.09 -21.30 16.64
C LEU A 414 10.43 -19.98 17.09
N GLN A 415 9.51 -19.48 16.27
CA GLN A 415 8.66 -18.32 16.54
C GLN A 415 7.20 -18.74 16.41
N GLY A 416 6.32 -18.10 17.18
CA GLY A 416 4.88 -18.37 17.19
C GLY A 416 4.14 -17.35 18.04
N LYS A 417 2.81 -17.44 18.05
CA LYS A 417 1.95 -16.63 18.91
C LYS A 417 1.85 -17.23 20.31
N LEU A 418 1.45 -16.42 21.28
CA LEU A 418 1.25 -16.86 22.66
C LEU A 418 0.29 -18.06 22.72
N ASP A 419 0.59 -19.04 23.58
CA ASP A 419 -0.11 -20.33 23.74
C ASP A 419 -0.17 -21.27 22.51
N GLU A 420 0.41 -20.91 21.36
CA GLU A 420 0.57 -21.86 20.25
C GLU A 420 1.53 -22.99 20.65
N GLN A 421 1.33 -24.20 20.12
CA GLN A 421 2.21 -25.33 20.41
C GLN A 421 3.47 -25.31 19.55
N TYR A 422 4.60 -25.70 20.13
CA TYR A 422 5.84 -25.95 19.41
C TYR A 422 6.30 -27.40 19.56
N MET A 423 7.08 -27.85 18.59
CA MET A 423 7.85 -29.09 18.61
C MET A 423 9.26 -28.76 18.13
N ALA A 424 10.26 -29.01 18.97
CA ALA A 424 11.66 -28.92 18.61
C ALA A 424 12.13 -30.25 18.02
N GLU A 425 12.78 -30.23 16.86
CA GLU A 425 13.28 -31.44 16.20
C GLU A 425 14.76 -31.70 16.53
N GLU A 426 15.10 -32.98 16.66
CA GLU A 426 16.47 -33.43 16.89
C GLU A 426 17.26 -33.48 15.59
N LYS A 427 18.58 -33.30 15.69
CA LYS A 427 19.47 -33.22 14.52
C LYS A 427 20.45 -34.39 14.50
N GLY A 428 20.65 -34.99 13.33
CA GLY A 428 21.77 -35.91 13.11
C GLY A 428 23.07 -35.12 13.00
N ILE A 429 24.01 -35.36 13.91
CA ILE A 429 25.30 -34.64 13.97
C ILE A 429 26.43 -35.65 13.78
N PRO A 430 27.24 -35.57 12.70
CA PRO A 430 28.30 -36.53 12.45
C PRO A 430 29.28 -36.65 13.62
N GLY A 431 29.54 -37.88 14.08
CA GLY A 431 30.43 -38.16 15.20
C GLY A 431 29.84 -37.91 16.60
N TYR A 432 28.53 -37.66 16.67
CA TYR A 432 27.80 -37.40 17.90
C TYR A 432 26.47 -38.15 17.93
N THR A 433 26.34 -39.10 18.86
CA THR A 433 25.08 -39.81 19.10
C THR A 433 24.23 -39.04 20.13
N LEU A 434 22.95 -38.82 19.86
CA LEU A 434 22.01 -38.27 20.84
C LEU A 434 21.86 -39.25 22.03
N ILE A 435 21.90 -38.74 23.26
CA ILE A 435 21.73 -39.56 24.47
C ILE A 435 20.46 -39.26 25.25
N GLU A 436 19.90 -38.05 25.14
CA GLU A 436 18.72 -37.64 25.90
C GLU A 436 17.89 -36.62 25.11
N LYS A 437 16.57 -36.83 25.09
CA LYS A 437 15.59 -35.87 24.56
C LYS A 437 15.07 -35.03 25.72
N PRO A 438 15.10 -33.68 25.65
CA PRO A 438 14.66 -32.83 26.74
C PRO A 438 13.15 -32.90 26.96
N GLU A 439 12.68 -32.80 28.21
CA GLU A 439 11.25 -32.87 28.54
C GLU A 439 10.44 -31.75 27.87
N ASN A 440 11.04 -30.56 27.68
CA ASN A 440 10.45 -29.44 26.97
C ASN A 440 10.66 -29.49 25.44
N GLN A 441 10.93 -30.66 24.85
CA GLN A 441 10.96 -30.82 23.38
C GLN A 441 9.65 -30.37 22.72
N GLN A 442 8.52 -30.56 23.41
CA GLN A 442 7.22 -30.02 23.02
C GLN A 442 6.66 -29.15 24.15
N GLY A 443 5.94 -28.09 23.79
CA GLY A 443 5.39 -27.15 24.76
C GLY A 443 4.51 -26.10 24.11
N THR A 444 4.19 -25.04 24.85
CA THR A 444 3.55 -23.84 24.31
C THR A 444 4.50 -22.65 24.31
N PHE A 445 4.33 -21.78 23.33
CA PHE A 445 4.97 -20.47 23.29
C PHE A 445 4.45 -19.59 24.45
N ILE A 446 5.37 -18.98 25.20
CA ILE A 446 5.08 -18.14 26.38
C ILE A 446 5.73 -16.74 26.25
N ASP A 447 5.46 -15.85 27.20
CA ASP A 447 6.00 -14.49 27.24
C ASP A 447 7.53 -14.41 27.45
N LYS A 448 8.17 -15.50 27.83
CA LYS A 448 9.61 -15.63 28.12
C LYS A 448 10.31 -16.58 27.15
N THR A 449 11.55 -16.24 26.79
CA THR A 449 12.41 -17.11 25.97
C THR A 449 12.58 -18.46 26.63
N GLN A 450 12.37 -19.53 25.86
CA GLN A 450 12.61 -20.91 26.29
C GLN A 450 13.84 -21.46 25.57
N THR A 451 14.59 -22.35 26.21
CA THR A 451 15.70 -23.08 25.59
C THR A 451 15.44 -24.57 25.65
N VAL A 452 15.53 -25.23 24.50
CA VAL A 452 15.42 -26.68 24.34
C VAL A 452 16.81 -27.22 24.00
N THR A 453 17.41 -27.99 24.90
CA THR A 453 18.78 -28.48 24.73
C THR A 453 18.79 -29.97 24.47
N PHE A 454 19.20 -30.37 23.26
CA PHE A 454 19.48 -31.76 22.93
C PHE A 454 20.90 -32.12 23.35
N LEU A 455 21.06 -33.22 24.10
CA LEU A 455 22.34 -33.64 24.66
C LEU A 455 22.92 -34.84 23.90
N TYR A 456 24.18 -34.68 23.45
CA TYR A 456 24.88 -35.66 22.62
C TYR A 456 26.17 -36.14 23.27
N LYS A 457 26.54 -37.39 22.99
CA LYS A 457 27.82 -37.99 23.35
C LYS A 457 28.67 -38.14 22.08
N ALA A 458 29.93 -37.72 22.17
CA ALA A 458 30.90 -37.95 21.10
C ALA A 458 31.09 -39.47 20.87
N GLU A 459 31.10 -39.87 19.61
CA GLU A 459 31.38 -41.24 19.18
C GLU A 459 32.88 -41.56 19.33
N GLN A 460 33.25 -42.83 19.18
CA GLN A 460 34.67 -43.20 19.17
C GLN A 460 35.31 -42.64 17.88
N GLY A 461 36.39 -41.87 18.03
CA GLY A 461 37.18 -41.42 16.90
C GLY A 461 37.95 -42.57 16.28
N ALA A 462 38.29 -42.46 14.99
CA ALA A 462 39.16 -43.42 14.35
C ALA A 462 40.58 -43.34 14.97
N PRO A 463 41.30 -44.48 15.07
CA PRO A 463 42.60 -44.50 15.71
C PRO A 463 43.63 -43.68 14.92
N ILE A 464 44.53 -43.03 15.65
CA ILE A 464 45.67 -42.31 15.09
C ILE A 464 46.86 -43.27 15.06
N THR A 465 47.41 -43.53 13.88
CA THR A 465 48.60 -44.37 13.71
C THR A 465 49.87 -43.52 13.77
N VAL A 466 50.76 -43.78 14.73
CA VAL A 466 52.04 -43.09 14.86
C VAL A 466 53.15 -43.98 14.33
N GLN A 467 53.89 -43.47 13.35
CA GLN A 467 54.93 -44.20 12.63
C GLN A 467 56.30 -43.56 12.82
N TYR A 468 57.34 -44.39 12.88
CA TYR A 468 58.73 -43.96 13.04
C TYR A 468 59.55 -44.55 11.89
N LEU A 469 59.85 -43.72 10.88
CA LEU A 469 60.47 -44.15 9.62
C LEU A 469 61.84 -43.50 9.42
N ASP A 470 62.77 -44.18 8.72
CA ASP A 470 64.00 -43.55 8.23
C ASP A 470 63.80 -42.74 6.93
N ASP A 471 64.86 -42.10 6.47
CA ASP A 471 64.95 -41.30 5.24
C ASP A 471 64.67 -42.10 3.96
N GLN A 472 64.67 -43.44 4.04
CA GLN A 472 64.31 -44.35 2.95
C GLN A 472 62.92 -44.99 3.15
N GLY A 473 62.16 -44.53 4.14
CA GLY A 473 60.79 -44.98 4.45
C GLY A 473 60.71 -46.31 5.20
N LYS A 474 61.83 -46.85 5.70
CA LYS A 474 61.84 -48.11 6.45
C LYS A 474 61.40 -47.88 7.88
N GLN A 475 60.50 -48.74 8.37
CA GLN A 475 60.02 -48.73 9.74
C GLN A 475 61.14 -49.05 10.75
N LEU A 476 61.37 -48.13 11.70
CA LEU A 476 62.39 -48.23 12.75
C LEU A 476 61.86 -48.76 14.08
N LYS A 477 60.57 -48.54 14.35
CA LYS A 477 59.82 -49.07 15.50
C LYS A 477 58.42 -49.47 15.06
N PRO A 478 57.80 -50.48 15.70
CA PRO A 478 56.40 -50.82 15.45
C PRO A 478 55.50 -49.60 15.60
N ASP A 479 54.46 -49.54 14.76
CA ASP A 479 53.47 -48.47 14.82
C ASP A 479 52.74 -48.50 16.18
N THR A 480 52.41 -47.32 16.69
CA THR A 480 51.59 -47.19 17.91
C THR A 480 50.26 -46.55 17.56
N PHE A 481 49.21 -46.93 18.29
CA PHE A 481 47.85 -46.44 18.05
C PHE A 481 47.40 -45.59 19.24
N LEU A 482 46.89 -44.39 18.95
CA LEU A 482 46.10 -43.64 19.93
C LEU A 482 44.62 -43.86 19.63
N GLU A 483 43.83 -44.06 20.68
CA GLU A 483 42.37 -44.11 20.65
C GLU A 483 41.80 -42.99 21.51
N GLY A 484 40.64 -42.47 21.13
CA GLY A 484 39.96 -41.38 21.84
C GLY A 484 38.59 -41.10 21.23
N ALA A 485 37.77 -40.32 21.94
CA ALA A 485 36.48 -39.89 21.41
C ALA A 485 36.66 -38.83 20.31
N PHE A 486 35.75 -38.80 19.35
CA PHE A 486 35.70 -37.79 18.30
C PHE A 486 35.79 -36.38 18.87
N ASP A 487 36.51 -35.48 18.17
CA ASP A 487 36.68 -34.06 18.52
C ASP A 487 37.37 -33.81 19.89
N THR A 488 37.98 -34.85 20.49
CA THR A 488 38.93 -34.70 21.62
C THR A 488 40.36 -34.53 21.09
N ALA A 489 41.22 -33.83 21.85
CA ALA A 489 42.59 -33.55 21.44
C ALA A 489 43.53 -34.75 21.66
N TYR A 490 44.47 -34.95 20.74
CA TYR A 490 45.61 -35.86 20.89
C TYR A 490 46.94 -35.11 20.75
N HIS A 491 47.97 -35.67 21.40
CA HIS A 491 49.36 -35.20 21.27
C HIS A 491 50.30 -36.41 21.21
N THR A 492 51.16 -36.45 20.21
CA THR A 492 52.25 -37.42 20.07
C THR A 492 53.59 -36.75 20.31
N LYS A 493 54.62 -37.55 20.62
CA LYS A 493 56.01 -37.08 20.70
C LYS A 493 56.92 -38.00 19.91
N ALA A 494 57.99 -37.44 19.37
CA ALA A 494 59.11 -38.21 18.88
C ALA A 494 59.71 -39.02 20.03
N ILE A 495 60.19 -40.22 19.71
CA ILE A 495 60.92 -41.09 20.64
C ILE A 495 62.40 -41.10 20.28
N ASP A 496 63.25 -41.40 21.26
CA ASP A 496 64.67 -41.63 21.01
C ASP A 496 64.88 -43.02 20.35
N ILE A 497 65.72 -43.06 19.32
CA ILE A 497 66.00 -44.26 18.52
C ILE A 497 67.51 -44.35 18.33
N ALA A 498 68.14 -45.32 19.01
CA ALA A 498 69.58 -45.53 18.97
C ALA A 498 70.14 -45.57 17.53
N HIS A 499 71.24 -44.84 17.30
CA HIS A 499 71.90 -44.63 16.01
C HIS A 499 71.11 -43.79 14.99
N TYR A 500 70.03 -43.09 15.38
CA TYR A 500 69.25 -42.21 14.52
C TYR A 500 68.98 -40.84 15.18
N ALA A 501 68.95 -39.78 14.38
CA ALA A 501 68.49 -38.45 14.79
C ALA A 501 67.13 -38.13 14.16
N LEU A 502 66.26 -37.43 14.87
CA LEU A 502 65.00 -36.92 14.32
C LEU A 502 65.29 -35.81 13.29
N VAL A 503 64.70 -35.90 12.10
CA VAL A 503 64.81 -34.88 11.05
C VAL A 503 63.89 -33.70 11.34
N SER A 504 62.61 -33.99 11.61
CA SER A 504 61.59 -32.98 11.95
C SER A 504 60.41 -33.62 12.68
N SER A 505 59.63 -32.81 13.40
CA SER A 505 58.33 -33.22 13.92
C SER A 505 57.24 -32.91 12.89
N PRO A 506 56.27 -33.82 12.65
CA PRO A 506 55.18 -33.57 11.72
C PRO A 506 54.21 -32.53 12.28
N LEU A 507 53.59 -31.75 11.38
CA LEU A 507 52.65 -30.68 11.76
C LEU A 507 51.42 -31.19 12.50
N ASN A 508 50.98 -32.42 12.24
CA ASN A 508 49.90 -33.11 12.93
C ASN A 508 50.35 -33.93 14.16
N ALA A 509 51.52 -33.63 14.75
CA ALA A 509 51.91 -34.19 16.06
C ALA A 509 50.96 -33.77 17.20
N ALA A 510 50.11 -32.77 16.96
CA ALA A 510 48.97 -32.41 17.78
C ALA A 510 47.75 -32.22 16.87
N GLY A 511 46.57 -32.62 17.33
CA GLY A 511 45.33 -32.50 16.56
C GLY A 511 44.12 -32.95 17.38
N THR A 512 42.99 -33.18 16.70
CA THR A 512 41.82 -33.83 17.30
C THR A 512 41.52 -35.17 16.60
N PHE A 513 40.89 -36.09 17.34
CA PHE A 513 40.40 -37.35 16.78
C PHE A 513 39.26 -37.07 15.77
N THR A 514 39.39 -37.63 14.57
CA THR A 514 38.40 -37.54 13.49
C THR A 514 37.70 -38.87 13.26
N LEU A 515 36.61 -38.89 12.49
CA LEU A 515 35.94 -40.14 12.08
C LEU A 515 36.74 -40.91 11.01
N THR A 516 37.68 -40.24 10.33
CA THR A 516 38.66 -40.87 9.43
C THR A 516 39.96 -41.16 10.18
N PRO A 517 40.63 -42.30 9.97
CA PRO A 517 41.96 -42.55 10.52
C PRO A 517 42.96 -41.48 10.09
N GLN A 518 43.92 -41.15 10.95
CA GLN A 518 45.03 -40.23 10.63
C GLN A 518 46.36 -40.93 10.90
N THR A 519 47.40 -40.53 10.15
CA THR A 519 48.76 -41.02 10.35
C THR A 519 49.68 -39.86 10.74
N VAL A 520 50.48 -40.07 11.80
CA VAL A 520 51.49 -39.12 12.28
C VAL A 520 52.86 -39.77 12.10
N THR A 521 53.66 -39.26 11.16
CA THR A 521 54.94 -39.88 10.79
C THR A 521 56.10 -39.03 11.29
N TYR A 522 56.92 -39.59 12.19
CA TYR A 522 58.21 -39.03 12.57
C TYR A 522 59.30 -39.59 11.66
N GLN A 523 60.06 -38.69 11.01
CA GLN A 523 61.15 -39.05 10.11
C GLN A 523 62.51 -38.92 10.81
N TYR A 524 63.37 -39.92 10.62
CA TYR A 524 64.69 -40.02 11.22
C TYR A 524 65.78 -40.22 10.16
N VAL A 525 66.99 -39.76 10.45
CA VAL A 525 68.19 -40.00 9.64
C VAL A 525 69.23 -40.73 10.47
N ARG A 526 69.92 -41.71 9.88
CA ARG A 526 70.90 -42.52 10.60
C ARG A 526 72.18 -41.73 10.88
N LEU A 527 72.73 -41.89 12.09
CA LEU A 527 73.96 -41.23 12.52
C LEU A 527 75.19 -41.83 11.83
N GLU A 528 76.16 -40.96 11.51
CA GLU A 528 77.50 -41.36 11.08
C GLU A 528 78.31 -41.83 12.30
N GLY A 529 78.94 -43.00 12.20
CA GLY A 529 79.87 -43.46 13.22
C GLY A 529 81.23 -42.77 13.09
N LYS A 530 81.99 -42.68 14.18
CA LYS A 530 83.34 -42.13 14.14
C LYS A 530 84.29 -43.04 13.37
N PRO A 531 85.33 -42.48 12.72
CA PRO A 531 86.21 -43.25 11.87
C PRO A 531 86.97 -44.31 12.68
N VAL A 532 87.16 -45.48 12.06
CA VAL A 532 88.09 -46.49 12.56
C VAL A 532 89.46 -46.17 12.00
N ILE A 533 90.42 -45.91 12.89
CA ILE A 533 91.78 -45.47 12.57
C ILE A 533 92.70 -46.68 12.60
N ILE A 534 93.26 -47.02 11.44
CA ILE A 534 94.14 -48.17 11.26
C ILE A 534 95.59 -47.68 11.19
N ASN A 535 96.40 -48.07 12.17
CA ASN A 535 97.81 -47.73 12.28
C ASN A 535 98.70 -48.90 11.83
N TYR A 536 99.88 -48.60 11.31
CA TYR A 536 100.85 -49.58 10.82
C TYR A 536 102.23 -49.25 11.39
N GLU A 537 102.75 -50.08 12.30
CA GLU A 537 103.92 -49.77 13.14
C GLU A 537 104.91 -50.93 13.18
N SER A 538 106.19 -50.65 13.45
CA SER A 538 107.21 -51.69 13.69
C SER A 538 107.10 -52.23 15.12
N LYS A 539 107.75 -53.36 15.38
CA LYS A 539 107.95 -53.93 16.72
C LYS A 539 108.53 -52.91 17.74
N ASP A 540 109.26 -51.91 17.27
CA ASP A 540 109.88 -50.85 18.07
C ASP A 540 109.00 -49.57 18.18
N GLY A 541 107.72 -49.64 17.75
CA GLY A 541 106.77 -48.53 17.84
C GLY A 541 106.92 -47.45 16.76
N LYS A 542 107.71 -47.69 15.70
CA LYS A 542 107.91 -46.70 14.62
C LYS A 542 106.83 -46.86 13.55
N THR A 543 106.10 -45.80 13.24
CA THR A 543 105.11 -45.78 12.14
C THR A 543 105.78 -46.14 10.80
N LEU A 544 105.25 -47.17 10.13
CA LEU A 544 105.74 -47.68 8.85
C LEU A 544 104.90 -47.21 7.65
N HIS A 545 103.64 -46.84 7.89
CA HIS A 545 102.74 -46.28 6.88
C HIS A 545 101.74 -45.32 7.56
N PRO A 546 101.32 -44.21 6.91
CA PRO A 546 100.25 -43.33 7.41
C PRO A 546 98.97 -44.08 7.79
N GLU A 547 98.23 -43.55 8.77
CA GLU A 547 96.96 -44.14 9.20
C GLU A 547 95.93 -44.20 8.06
N THR A 548 95.10 -45.25 8.07
CA THR A 548 93.91 -45.33 7.19
C THR A 548 92.66 -45.10 8.03
N ARG A 549 91.75 -44.24 7.57
CA ARG A 549 90.45 -44.01 8.22
C ARG A 549 89.35 -44.71 7.43
N LEU A 550 88.69 -45.68 8.05
CA LEU A 550 87.42 -46.20 7.54
C LEU A 550 86.28 -45.33 8.09
N ILE A 551 85.30 -45.01 7.26
CA ILE A 551 84.08 -44.26 7.65
C ILE A 551 82.83 -45.05 7.27
N GLY A 552 81.78 -44.94 8.09
CA GLY A 552 80.51 -45.62 7.85
C GLY A 552 79.47 -45.28 8.92
N LEU A 553 78.22 -45.66 8.65
CA LEU A 553 77.09 -45.36 9.53
C LEU A 553 77.18 -46.17 10.83
N GLU A 554 76.77 -45.56 11.94
CA GLU A 554 76.91 -46.15 13.26
C GLU A 554 76.16 -47.49 13.36
N GLY A 555 76.81 -48.51 13.92
CA GLY A 555 76.31 -49.88 14.00
C GLY A 555 76.42 -50.70 12.70
N THR A 556 76.94 -50.15 11.59
CA THR A 556 77.34 -50.95 10.40
C THR A 556 78.72 -51.56 10.58
N ASN A 557 79.02 -52.66 9.88
CA ASN A 557 80.28 -53.39 10.07
C ASN A 557 81.45 -52.69 9.37
N TYR A 558 82.64 -52.75 9.98
CA TYR A 558 83.92 -52.43 9.33
C TYR A 558 84.83 -53.66 9.32
N GLU A 559 85.79 -53.66 8.38
CA GLU A 559 86.87 -54.64 8.33
C GLU A 559 88.19 -53.93 8.02
N ALA A 560 89.11 -53.97 8.99
CA ALA A 560 90.46 -53.45 8.89
C ALA A 560 91.41 -54.57 8.45
N THR A 561 92.03 -54.42 7.29
CA THR A 561 92.99 -55.39 6.74
C THR A 561 94.43 -54.87 6.85
N PRO A 562 95.42 -55.77 7.08
CA PRO A 562 96.81 -55.37 7.09
C PRO A 562 97.25 -54.92 5.70
N LYS A 563 98.11 -53.90 5.65
CA LYS A 563 98.73 -53.46 4.40
C LYS A 563 100.02 -54.23 4.14
N VAL A 564 100.35 -54.53 2.90
CA VAL A 564 101.64 -55.13 2.53
C VAL A 564 102.72 -54.06 2.59
N ILE A 565 103.71 -54.22 3.47
CA ILE A 565 104.82 -53.28 3.67
C ILE A 565 106.12 -53.99 3.28
N LYS A 566 106.85 -53.45 2.28
CA LYS A 566 108.00 -54.13 1.70
C LYS A 566 109.14 -54.30 2.72
N GLY A 567 109.57 -55.55 2.94
CA GLY A 567 110.62 -55.91 3.89
C GLY A 567 110.12 -56.24 5.30
N TYR A 568 108.80 -56.23 5.52
CA TYR A 568 108.15 -56.42 6.81
C TYR A 568 106.98 -57.41 6.73
N ASP A 569 106.93 -58.37 7.65
CA ASP A 569 105.77 -59.25 7.86
C ASP A 569 104.96 -58.80 9.08
N VAL A 570 103.64 -59.05 9.07
CA VAL A 570 102.78 -58.76 10.23
C VAL A 570 103.15 -59.72 11.37
N LEU A 571 103.60 -59.16 12.49
CA LEU A 571 103.95 -59.88 13.71
C LEU A 571 102.73 -60.07 14.61
N GLN A 572 101.95 -59.01 14.82
CA GLN A 572 100.84 -58.96 15.76
C GLN A 572 99.80 -57.93 15.32
N VAL A 573 98.56 -58.08 15.77
CA VAL A 573 97.52 -57.05 15.66
C VAL A 573 97.05 -56.66 17.06
N ILE A 574 96.84 -55.37 17.29
CA ILE A 574 96.27 -54.79 18.51
C ILE A 574 94.96 -54.08 18.12
N GLY A 575 93.89 -54.34 18.87
CA GLY A 575 92.53 -53.91 18.52
C GLY A 575 91.75 -54.96 17.70
N GLN A 576 90.49 -54.67 17.38
CA GLN A 576 89.62 -55.61 16.65
C GLN A 576 89.62 -55.32 15.15
N THR A 577 90.09 -56.28 14.34
CA THR A 577 90.13 -56.14 12.87
C THR A 577 88.77 -56.19 12.20
N LYS A 578 87.74 -56.70 12.88
CA LYS A 578 86.34 -56.65 12.45
C LYS A 578 85.50 -56.19 13.61
N GLY A 579 84.61 -55.24 13.35
CA GLY A 579 83.73 -54.67 14.37
C GLY A 579 82.60 -53.89 13.72
N LYS A 580 81.95 -53.02 14.49
CA LYS A 580 80.95 -52.06 14.00
C LYS A 580 81.42 -50.63 14.25
N TYR A 581 81.09 -49.70 13.37
CA TYR A 581 81.30 -48.27 13.65
C TYR A 581 80.53 -47.87 14.91
N THR A 582 81.16 -47.08 15.78
CA THR A 582 80.61 -46.64 17.09
C THR A 582 80.57 -45.12 17.17
N ALA A 583 79.90 -44.60 18.19
CA ALA A 583 79.95 -43.18 18.55
C ALA A 583 81.36 -42.69 18.93
N ASP A 584 82.26 -43.61 19.35
CA ASP A 584 83.68 -43.35 19.62
C ASP A 584 84.59 -43.85 18.48
N SER A 585 85.74 -43.20 18.28
CA SER A 585 86.77 -43.65 17.34
C SER A 585 87.41 -44.95 17.83
N GLN A 586 87.49 -45.96 16.96
CA GLN A 586 88.18 -47.23 17.26
C GLN A 586 89.55 -47.27 16.59
N HIS A 587 90.50 -47.95 17.22
CA HIS A 587 91.88 -48.07 16.74
C HIS A 587 92.26 -49.53 16.47
N VAL A 588 92.91 -49.77 15.34
CA VAL A 588 93.48 -51.08 14.97
C VAL A 588 94.93 -50.87 14.55
N THR A 589 95.88 -51.36 15.34
CA THR A 589 97.31 -51.26 15.02
C THR A 589 97.84 -52.60 14.54
N PHE A 590 98.31 -52.65 13.30
CA PHE A 590 99.10 -53.76 12.79
C PHE A 590 100.58 -53.52 13.11
N ILE A 591 101.15 -54.41 13.91
CA ILE A 591 102.58 -54.40 14.29
C ILE A 591 103.34 -55.36 13.38
N TYR A 592 104.44 -54.89 12.81
CA TYR A 592 105.26 -55.62 11.84
C TYR A 592 106.70 -55.87 12.33
N GLN A 593 107.30 -56.96 11.86
CA GLN A 593 108.72 -57.29 12.06
C GLN A 593 109.46 -57.36 10.72
N ALA A 594 110.74 -56.97 10.71
CA ALA A 594 111.59 -57.09 9.53
C ALA A 594 111.85 -58.58 9.17
N ILE A 595 111.81 -58.88 7.87
CA ILE A 595 111.94 -60.26 7.37
C ILE A 595 113.39 -60.74 7.50
N GLY A 596 113.67 -61.65 8.45
CA GLY A 596 114.98 -62.30 8.60
C GLY A 596 115.40 -62.73 10.01
N GLU A 597 114.70 -62.31 11.07
CA GLU A 597 115.06 -62.65 12.46
C GLU A 597 114.38 -63.94 12.99
N ALA A 598 115.10 -64.68 13.83
CA ALA A 598 114.64 -65.96 14.36
C ALA A 598 113.54 -65.83 15.44
N LYS A 599 112.46 -66.61 15.28
CA LYS A 599 111.38 -66.72 16.28
C LYS A 599 111.88 -67.45 17.53
N THR A 600 112.01 -66.74 18.66
CA THR A 600 112.19 -67.36 19.99
C THR A 600 110.84 -67.62 20.66
N PRO A 601 110.60 -68.83 21.22
CA PRO A 601 109.37 -69.12 21.95
C PRO A 601 109.45 -68.56 23.37
N PHE A 602 108.45 -67.78 23.78
CA PHE A 602 108.26 -67.35 25.17
C PHE A 602 106.99 -67.96 25.77
N SER A 603 107.07 -68.29 27.07
CA SER A 603 105.98 -68.91 27.82
C SER A 603 104.95 -67.90 28.33
N LEU A 604 103.75 -68.39 28.64
CA LEU A 604 102.58 -67.64 29.11
C LEU A 604 102.85 -66.83 30.38
N VAL A 605 102.45 -65.55 30.36
CA VAL A 605 102.18 -64.73 31.56
C VAL A 605 100.95 -63.86 31.32
N ALA A 606 99.87 -64.12 32.05
CA ALA A 606 98.99 -63.06 32.57
C ALA A 606 99.52 -62.75 33.97
N PRO A 607 99.63 -61.48 34.40
CA PRO A 607 98.46 -60.67 34.81
C PRO A 607 98.66 -59.15 34.49
N ARG A 608 97.92 -58.13 34.97
CA ARG A 608 96.92 -57.96 36.06
C ARG A 608 95.81 -56.97 35.63
N GLU A 609 94.70 -56.99 36.36
CA GLU A 609 93.83 -55.83 36.53
C GLU A 609 94.61 -54.62 37.11
N PRO A 610 94.26 -53.37 36.78
CA PRO A 610 94.51 -52.25 37.66
C PRO A 610 93.67 -52.44 38.93
N GLN A 611 94.32 -52.60 40.09
CA GLN A 611 93.63 -52.47 41.37
C GLN A 611 93.33 -51.01 41.67
N ASP A 612 92.22 -50.81 42.38
CA ASP A 612 91.82 -49.56 43.03
C ASP A 612 92.97 -48.95 43.87
N PRO A 613 93.12 -47.61 43.89
CA PRO A 613 93.78 -46.90 44.97
C PRO A 613 92.78 -46.60 46.11
N ASP A 614 92.65 -47.55 47.03
CA ASP A 614 91.99 -47.40 48.35
C ASP A 614 93.02 -47.71 49.46
N PRO A 615 92.89 -47.29 50.73
CA PRO A 615 92.17 -46.15 51.34
C PRO A 615 93.08 -45.22 52.19
N THR A 616 92.48 -44.16 52.75
CA THR A 616 92.98 -43.37 53.92
C THR A 616 94.23 -42.45 53.69
N SER A 617 94.49 -41.39 54.46
CA SER A 617 93.83 -40.88 55.69
C SER A 617 94.05 -39.37 55.89
N ARG A 618 93.04 -38.69 56.47
CA ARG A 618 93.13 -37.45 57.31
C ARG A 618 93.73 -36.19 56.63
N LEU A 619 93.09 -35.02 56.72
CA LEU A 619 92.69 -34.37 57.97
C LEU A 619 91.22 -33.94 58.03
N LYS A 620 90.66 -33.94 59.24
CA LYS A 620 89.45 -33.20 59.62
C LYS A 620 89.89 -31.90 60.30
N GLU A 621 89.26 -30.78 59.96
CA GLU A 621 88.92 -29.60 60.81
C GLU A 621 88.33 -28.52 59.86
N THR A 622 87.00 -28.44 59.71
CA THR A 622 86.02 -27.63 60.47
C THR A 622 86.00 -26.12 60.16
N VAL A 623 85.04 -25.76 59.29
CA VAL A 623 84.17 -24.55 59.23
C VAL A 623 84.66 -23.27 59.92
N PRO A 624 84.68 -22.15 59.17
CA PRO A 624 83.82 -21.02 59.57
C PRO A 624 82.93 -20.51 58.41
N SER A 625 81.86 -19.81 58.77
CA SER A 625 81.04 -19.01 57.85
C SER A 625 81.58 -17.57 57.74
N VAL A 626 80.93 -16.76 56.88
CA VAL A 626 80.85 -15.28 56.89
C VAL A 626 81.83 -14.49 55.98
N VAL A 627 81.26 -13.53 55.22
CA VAL A 627 81.86 -12.31 54.61
C VAL A 627 82.83 -12.51 53.40
N SER A 628 82.43 -12.23 52.15
CA SER A 628 82.28 -10.90 51.45
C SER A 628 83.46 -10.68 50.46
N LEU A 629 83.44 -9.85 49.40
CA LEU A 629 82.52 -8.81 48.89
C LEU A 629 82.89 -8.45 47.42
N GLN A 630 81.94 -7.87 46.66
CA GLN A 630 82.10 -7.02 45.45
C GLN A 630 82.73 -7.64 44.18
N THR A 631 82.38 -7.18 42.96
CA THR A 631 81.58 -6.01 42.50
C THR A 631 80.27 -6.44 41.80
N GLU A 632 79.09 -5.88 42.14
CA GLU A 632 78.47 -4.65 41.57
C GLU A 632 78.04 -4.84 40.08
N ILE A 633 76.82 -4.58 39.62
CA ILE A 633 75.77 -3.57 39.96
C ILE A 633 74.38 -4.27 39.86
N ARG A 634 73.59 -4.38 40.93
CA ARG A 634 72.51 -3.49 41.43
C ARG A 634 71.22 -3.46 40.59
N SER A 635 70.10 -3.87 41.19
CA SER A 635 68.73 -3.60 40.74
C SER A 635 68.25 -2.20 41.15
N LYS A 636 67.23 -1.67 40.46
CA LYS A 636 66.27 -0.76 41.09
C LYS A 636 64.96 -0.64 40.31
N ASP A 637 63.91 -0.38 41.08
CA ASP A 637 62.53 -0.15 40.64
C ASP A 637 62.29 1.28 40.11
N GLU A 638 61.12 1.40 39.45
CA GLU A 638 60.22 2.57 39.40
C GLU A 638 60.55 3.85 38.60
N ASP A 639 59.43 4.46 38.20
CA ASP A 639 59.15 5.86 37.85
C ASP A 639 59.58 6.51 36.52
N THR A 640 58.58 6.54 35.62
CA THR A 640 57.99 7.73 34.94
C THR A 640 58.77 8.63 33.96
N GLU A 641 57.96 9.31 33.14
CA GLU A 641 58.19 10.56 32.39
C GLU A 641 58.79 10.54 30.95
N THR A 642 57.97 11.09 30.03
CA THR A 642 58.33 11.85 28.80
C THR A 642 58.97 11.14 27.59
N LYS A 643 58.84 11.61 26.32
CA LYS A 643 57.84 12.42 25.56
C LYS A 643 58.31 12.49 24.07
N ILE A 644 57.42 12.84 23.12
CA ILE A 644 57.68 13.31 21.71
C ILE A 644 58.01 12.18 20.68
N LEU A 645 57.09 11.69 19.80
CA LEU A 645 56.56 12.23 18.52
C LEU A 645 57.60 12.49 17.40
N PRO A 646 57.33 12.26 16.08
CA PRO A 646 56.20 12.81 15.27
C PRO A 646 55.36 11.77 14.46
N HIS A 647 54.02 11.91 14.37
CA HIS A 647 53.18 12.50 13.29
C HIS A 647 53.18 11.76 11.93
N THR A 648 52.05 11.56 11.22
CA THR A 648 50.60 11.85 11.42
C THR A 648 49.79 10.52 11.50
N GLY A 649 48.46 10.42 11.67
CA GLY A 649 47.39 11.42 11.81
C GLY A 649 46.29 11.31 10.72
N ASP A 650 45.02 11.71 10.91
CA ASP A 650 44.39 12.33 12.10
C ASP A 650 42.85 12.09 12.17
N GLN A 651 42.38 11.65 13.36
CA GLN A 651 41.20 12.11 14.13
C GLN A 651 39.71 11.87 13.73
N GLU A 652 38.97 11.28 14.69
CA GLU A 652 37.50 11.38 14.90
C GLU A 652 37.11 12.74 15.53
N ASN A 653 35.79 13.00 15.71
CA ASN A 653 35.20 13.25 17.04
C ASN A 653 33.68 13.49 17.02
N ASP A 654 32.96 12.78 17.89
CA ASP A 654 31.62 13.14 18.40
C ASP A 654 31.77 13.98 19.68
N TRP A 655 31.04 15.10 19.84
CA TRP A 655 30.76 15.70 21.16
C TRP A 655 29.33 16.26 21.22
N TRP A 656 28.68 16.04 22.37
CA TRP A 656 27.31 16.47 22.66
C TRP A 656 27.29 17.88 23.28
N PHE A 657 26.26 18.70 23.00
CA PHE A 657 25.78 19.69 23.97
C PHE A 657 24.28 20.03 23.78
N VAL A 658 23.72 20.65 24.83
CA VAL A 658 22.29 20.75 25.14
C VAL A 658 21.65 22.06 24.64
N GLY A 659 20.39 21.97 24.17
CA GLY A 659 19.35 22.95 24.54
C GLY A 659 18.74 23.84 23.45
N GLY A 660 17.48 24.24 23.67
CA GLY A 660 16.80 25.34 22.97
C GLY A 660 16.02 24.93 21.72
N GLY A 661 14.69 24.88 21.82
CA GLY A 661 13.82 24.70 20.65
C GLY A 661 13.21 26.02 20.15
N LEU A 662 12.68 26.01 18.93
CA LEU A 662 11.54 26.86 18.54
C LEU A 662 10.81 26.25 17.32
N LEU A 663 9.52 26.57 17.19
CA LEU A 663 8.70 26.23 16.02
C LEU A 663 9.26 26.86 14.73
N ILE A 664 8.92 26.27 13.59
CA ILE A 664 8.10 26.93 12.55
C ILE A 664 7.42 25.87 11.68
N LEU A 665 6.10 26.03 11.47
CA LEU A 665 5.33 25.31 10.46
C LEU A 665 5.61 25.89 9.06
N THR A 666 5.77 25.04 8.04
CA THR A 666 5.40 25.42 6.67
C THR A 666 4.65 24.30 5.96
N THR A 667 3.46 24.65 5.47
CA THR A 667 2.54 23.82 4.68
C THR A 667 2.76 24.02 3.18
N ALA A 668 2.70 22.96 2.38
CA ALA A 668 2.38 23.00 0.95
C ALA A 668 1.82 21.62 0.54
N TYR A 669 0.50 21.39 0.53
CA TYR A 669 -0.44 21.82 -0.52
C TYR A 669 0.03 21.44 -1.94
N ARG A 670 -0.44 20.29 -2.43
CA ARG A 670 -0.27 19.83 -3.82
C ARG A 670 -1.62 19.80 -4.51
N TRP A 671 -1.77 20.59 -5.57
CA TRP A 671 -2.99 20.60 -6.40
C TRP A 671 -2.92 19.58 -7.54
N ARG A 672 -4.11 19.24 -8.02
CA ARG A 672 -4.40 18.21 -9.04
C ARG A 672 -4.67 18.89 -10.39
N LYS A 673 -4.09 18.39 -11.49
CA LYS A 673 -4.68 18.45 -12.84
C LYS A 673 -3.95 17.55 -13.85
N MET A 674 -4.54 16.39 -14.11
CA MET A 674 -5.11 16.02 -15.41
C MET A 674 -6.27 15.04 -15.15
#